data_AF-A0A6J5JVX1-F1
#
_entry.id   AF-A0A6J5JVX1-F1
#
_cell.length_a   1.000
_cell.length_b   1.000
_cell.length_c   1.000
_cell.angle_alpha   90.00
_cell.angle_beta   90.00
_cell.angle_gamma   90.00
#
_symmetry.space_group_name_H-M   'P 1'
#
loop_
_entity.id
_entity.type
_entity.pdbx_description
1 polymer ?
#
loop_
_entity_poly.entity_id
_entity_poly.type
_entity_poly.pdbx_seq_one_letter_code
_entity_poly.pdbx_strand_id
1 'polypeptide(L)'
;MAALLGPISKRQFGQNERSTFGFLSSVEPYGFRSYLNSTPISEASWYRPSDYWDYLRSNLEPAILASPDGHRWSQAVEAIERAEAKTADPLLVSLIKNIAIIDLFRNGSGLAADTAVIKALYYDRTLDELNAALQKLSTLKVALYKSYTGAWSVFEGSDFDIDSAMEQALAASPGIDYARLAQLMGLHPVVAKRHYHETGSMRWMELSLCSIEQAEKISADFRPRKGEFGAFILALPSKGMSPRTARQRAQSCSKLRPWPVLVGIPTNHARIAELSAELVALEQVKDRHELSGDPVARREVYARLAATRANLEDQLQAAVSLAKWHDGTDHIVEAGSKLSPVASQLAEDLFSASPPVWSELVNRDSISSNSVKARRDLLHAMVDAEDREALGFEGFPAERGLYETLLKSTDLHRQNASGAWHFIAPGDGFATGFERLWEATRALFSDGNTRVGAHDIYALWSAPPFGMKEGLQPVVLTAFMLAHKANIAVYKDGMFVPRLTDFDVDECLQDPDRFSLRWVAIDEDKNRILNGISKLLAEVGESAGSADPLEAARGLVAMVFNLPEWARRTQRLGDTAKAMRDMLLKASDPHKVLFVDLASLLNAADGKSYVKALRAPLQELAGAYEKMLAEVEGKMLEALDARRDDLEALRERARSVSGISGDLRLDAFATRLANFDGGRASLEGILSLAAEKPPRDWVDRHIDAAILELAKFARRFREAEAFVAVQGREAHSEAIAVVIGAGADTKMISRSFAISDRHRQTVEAKALEVASMLEGQGLGTNVLLAILAKAGMKLASIDKEAANG
;
A
#
# COMPACT_ATOMS: atom_id res chain seq x y z
N MET A 1 -45.21 60.49 -6.76
CA MET A 1 -44.58 59.37 -6.01
C MET A 1 -45.00 59.31 -4.54
N ALA A 2 -44.94 60.40 -3.77
CA ALA A 2 -45.22 60.40 -2.32
C ALA A 2 -46.53 59.67 -1.91
N ALA A 3 -47.63 59.90 -2.64
CA ALA A 3 -48.92 59.25 -2.37
C ALA A 3 -48.95 57.72 -2.64
N LEU A 4 -48.01 57.18 -3.43
CA LEU A 4 -47.90 55.74 -3.72
C LEU A 4 -47.03 55.00 -2.71
N LEU A 5 -46.14 55.70 -1.99
CA LEU A 5 -45.20 55.06 -1.07
C LEU A 5 -45.88 54.29 0.08
N GLY A 6 -47.02 54.78 0.57
CA GLY A 6 -47.77 54.13 1.66
C GLY A 6 -48.38 52.77 1.27
N PRO A 7 -49.04 52.64 0.11
CA PRO A 7 -49.53 51.34 -0.39
C PRO A 7 -48.42 50.38 -0.81
N ILE A 8 -47.35 50.90 -1.43
CA ILE A 8 -46.17 50.12 -1.80
C ILE A 8 -45.53 49.50 -0.56
N SER A 9 -45.46 50.25 0.53
CA SER A 9 -44.77 49.82 1.75
C SER A 9 -45.43 48.62 2.45
N LYS A 10 -46.69 48.32 2.13
CA LYS A 10 -47.48 47.22 2.71
C LYS A 10 -47.38 45.90 1.92
N ARG A 11 -46.62 45.86 0.82
CA ARG A 11 -46.48 44.67 -0.02
C ARG A 11 -45.41 43.71 0.50
N GLN A 12 -45.68 42.41 0.39
CA GLN A 12 -44.90 41.33 1.03
C GLN A 12 -43.49 41.11 0.43
N PHE A 13 -43.22 41.57 -0.80
CA PHE A 13 -41.90 41.41 -1.43
C PHE A 13 -40.84 42.39 -0.92
N GLY A 14 -41.23 43.44 -0.19
CA GLY A 14 -40.32 44.20 0.63
C GLY A 14 -40.18 43.50 1.98
N GLN A 15 -39.15 42.67 2.14
CA GLN A 15 -38.92 41.95 3.40
C GLN A 15 -39.06 42.87 4.62
N ASN A 16 -39.77 42.37 5.65
CA ASN A 16 -39.78 42.78 7.05
C ASN A 16 -39.09 44.12 7.39
N GLU A 17 -39.92 45.13 7.69
CA GLU A 17 -39.57 46.37 8.39
C GLU A 17 -38.53 47.30 7.72
N ARG A 18 -39.01 48.07 6.72
CA ARG A 18 -38.75 49.51 6.45
C ARG A 18 -38.85 49.81 4.94
N SER A 19 -39.91 49.42 4.26
CA SER A 19 -40.04 49.59 2.80
C SER A 19 -40.00 51.07 2.33
N THR A 20 -40.54 52.03 3.08
CA THR A 20 -40.38 53.46 2.73
C THR A 20 -39.02 54.03 3.15
N PHE A 21 -38.57 53.77 4.39
CA PHE A 21 -37.30 54.30 4.89
C PHE A 21 -36.10 53.63 4.22
N GLY A 22 -36.18 52.35 3.94
CA GLY A 22 -35.24 51.55 3.16
C GLY A 22 -35.09 52.12 1.76
N PHE A 23 -36.18 52.36 1.04
CA PHE A 23 -36.11 53.05 -0.25
C PHE A 23 -35.49 54.45 -0.15
N LEU A 24 -35.92 55.29 0.80
CA LEU A 24 -35.43 56.66 0.95
C LEU A 24 -33.94 56.73 1.32
N SER A 25 -33.44 55.72 2.04
CA SER A 25 -32.04 55.65 2.51
C SER A 25 -31.15 54.70 1.70
N SER A 26 -31.73 53.94 0.75
CA SER A 26 -31.03 52.93 -0.04
C SER A 26 -29.88 53.56 -0.84
N VAL A 27 -28.74 52.89 -0.79
CA VAL A 27 -27.54 53.22 -1.59
C VAL A 27 -27.51 52.45 -2.92
N GLU A 28 -28.53 51.66 -3.20
CA GLU A 28 -28.65 50.86 -4.41
C GLU A 28 -28.90 51.73 -5.66
N PRO A 29 -28.55 51.24 -6.86
CA PRO A 29 -28.83 51.92 -8.12
C PRO A 29 -30.31 52.34 -8.24
N TYR A 30 -30.54 53.54 -8.78
CA TYR A 30 -31.88 54.14 -8.98
C TYR A 30 -32.68 54.45 -7.70
N GLY A 31 -32.12 54.21 -6.50
CA GLY A 31 -32.73 54.60 -5.23
C GLY A 31 -32.84 56.13 -5.05
N PHE A 32 -33.68 56.59 -4.12
CA PHE A 32 -33.91 58.03 -3.92
C PHE A 32 -32.65 58.79 -3.55
N ARG A 33 -31.81 58.22 -2.67
CA ARG A 33 -30.51 58.82 -2.31
C ARG A 33 -29.56 58.87 -3.50
N SER A 34 -29.54 57.83 -4.34
CA SER A 34 -28.76 57.81 -5.58
C SER A 34 -29.20 58.95 -6.51
N TYR A 35 -30.51 59.15 -6.69
CA TYR A 35 -31.06 60.25 -7.47
C TYR A 35 -30.60 61.62 -6.94
N LEU A 36 -30.71 61.86 -5.62
CA LEU A 36 -30.27 63.12 -5.01
C LEU A 36 -28.77 63.39 -5.18
N ASN A 37 -27.94 62.36 -5.15
CA ASN A 37 -26.48 62.51 -5.28
C ASN A 37 -26.01 62.67 -6.73
N SER A 38 -26.74 62.12 -7.70
CA SER A 38 -26.32 62.05 -9.10
C SER A 38 -26.97 63.10 -10.01
N THR A 39 -28.07 63.72 -9.58
CA THR A 39 -28.82 64.69 -10.40
C THR A 39 -28.33 66.12 -10.17
N PRO A 40 -27.78 66.81 -11.19
CA PRO A 40 -27.41 68.22 -11.09
C PRO A 40 -28.63 69.11 -10.79
N ILE A 41 -28.44 70.22 -10.07
CA ILE A 41 -29.54 71.15 -9.73
C ILE A 41 -30.27 71.67 -10.99
N SER A 42 -29.55 71.86 -12.09
CA SER A 42 -30.11 72.29 -13.38
C SER A 42 -31.05 71.28 -14.03
N GLU A 43 -30.94 70.00 -13.66
CA GLU A 43 -31.72 68.89 -14.20
C GLU A 43 -32.68 68.30 -13.15
N ALA A 44 -32.66 68.84 -11.92
CA ALA A 44 -33.46 68.37 -10.81
C ALA A 44 -34.95 68.54 -11.11
N SER A 45 -35.67 67.41 -11.14
CA SER A 45 -37.12 67.36 -11.22
C SER A 45 -37.70 66.54 -10.06
N TRP A 46 -39.01 66.26 -10.09
CA TRP A 46 -39.63 65.37 -9.12
C TRP A 46 -39.18 63.92 -9.38
N TYR A 47 -38.89 63.16 -8.31
CA TYR A 47 -38.74 61.72 -8.40
C TYR A 47 -40.13 61.10 -8.70
N ARG A 48 -40.28 60.57 -9.91
CA ARG A 48 -41.55 60.08 -10.49
C ARG A 48 -41.71 58.58 -10.26
N PRO A 49 -42.94 58.04 -10.40
CA PRO A 49 -43.16 56.60 -10.46
C PRO A 49 -42.30 55.88 -11.50
N SER A 50 -41.95 56.51 -12.63
CA SER A 50 -41.01 55.93 -13.60
C SER A 50 -39.61 55.68 -13.04
N ASP A 51 -39.09 56.56 -12.18
CA ASP A 51 -37.77 56.36 -11.56
C ASP A 51 -37.83 55.23 -10.53
N TYR A 52 -38.98 55.13 -9.84
CA TYR A 52 -39.24 54.04 -8.91
C TYR A 52 -39.36 52.67 -9.60
N TRP A 53 -39.93 52.64 -10.81
CA TRP A 53 -39.95 51.43 -11.64
C TRP A 53 -38.53 50.90 -11.87
N ASP A 54 -37.60 51.77 -12.23
CA ASP A 54 -36.21 51.38 -12.47
C ASP A 54 -35.53 50.87 -11.19
N TYR A 55 -35.81 51.49 -10.05
CA TYR A 55 -35.39 50.99 -8.73
C TYR A 55 -35.92 49.57 -8.44
N LEU A 56 -37.23 49.34 -8.63
CA LEU A 56 -37.84 48.02 -8.42
C LEU A 56 -37.29 46.98 -9.39
N ARG A 57 -37.15 47.32 -10.67
CA ARG A 57 -36.63 46.41 -11.70
C ARG A 57 -35.19 46.00 -11.41
N SER A 58 -34.33 46.93 -11.00
CA SER A 58 -32.93 46.61 -10.75
C SER A 58 -32.67 45.88 -9.44
N ASN A 59 -33.47 46.12 -8.39
CA ASN A 59 -33.11 45.67 -7.03
C ASN A 59 -34.09 44.66 -6.44
N LEU A 60 -35.35 44.65 -6.88
CA LEU A 60 -36.42 43.88 -6.23
C LEU A 60 -37.19 42.96 -7.19
N GLU A 61 -36.85 42.95 -8.48
CA GLU A 61 -37.55 42.15 -9.50
C GLU A 61 -37.66 40.67 -9.16
N PRO A 62 -36.59 39.95 -8.73
CA PRO A 62 -36.72 38.54 -8.35
C PRO A 62 -37.72 38.30 -7.22
N ALA A 63 -37.75 39.19 -6.22
CA ALA A 63 -38.68 39.08 -5.08
C ALA A 63 -40.12 39.40 -5.48
N ILE A 64 -40.33 40.38 -6.38
CA ILE A 64 -41.65 40.73 -6.91
C ILE A 64 -42.20 39.57 -7.74
N LEU A 65 -41.38 38.98 -8.63
CA LEU A 65 -41.78 37.86 -9.48
C LEU A 65 -42.16 36.60 -8.68
N ALA A 66 -41.54 36.39 -7.52
CA ALA A 66 -41.87 35.30 -6.61
C ALA A 66 -43.09 35.58 -5.70
N SER A 67 -43.70 36.76 -5.80
CA SER A 67 -44.84 37.19 -4.98
C SER A 67 -46.17 37.07 -5.74
N PRO A 68 -47.33 37.25 -5.06
CA PRO A 68 -48.63 37.31 -5.73
C PRO A 68 -48.76 38.42 -6.79
N ASP A 69 -47.87 39.43 -6.78
CA ASP A 69 -47.84 40.50 -7.78
C ASP A 69 -46.97 40.13 -9.01
N GLY A 70 -46.35 38.95 -9.03
CA GLY A 70 -45.39 38.54 -10.06
C GLY A 70 -45.96 38.46 -11.48
N HIS A 71 -47.21 38.01 -11.62
CA HIS A 71 -47.91 38.00 -12.91
C HIS A 71 -48.09 39.41 -13.48
N ARG A 72 -48.67 40.31 -12.67
CA ARG A 72 -48.92 41.72 -13.05
C ARG A 72 -47.60 42.47 -13.30
N TRP A 73 -46.56 42.17 -12.53
CA TRP A 73 -45.21 42.69 -12.77
C TRP A 73 -44.67 42.22 -14.12
N SER A 74 -44.75 40.93 -14.42
CA SER A 74 -44.29 40.36 -15.70
C SER A 74 -45.01 40.96 -16.91
N GLN A 75 -46.33 41.21 -16.80
CA GLN A 75 -47.11 41.92 -17.82
C GLN A 75 -46.61 43.35 -18.03
N ALA A 76 -46.33 44.08 -16.94
CA ALA A 76 -45.76 45.43 -17.00
C ALA A 76 -44.37 45.45 -17.63
N VAL A 77 -43.49 44.52 -17.25
CA VAL A 77 -42.15 44.39 -17.85
C VAL A 77 -42.26 44.15 -19.36
N GLU A 78 -43.09 43.21 -19.80
CA GLU A 78 -43.30 42.92 -21.23
C GLU A 78 -43.86 44.14 -22.00
N ALA A 79 -44.81 44.87 -21.42
CA ALA A 79 -45.36 46.08 -22.03
C ALA A 79 -44.30 47.19 -22.17
N ILE A 80 -43.44 47.35 -21.17
CA ILE A 80 -42.36 48.34 -21.17
C ILE A 80 -41.24 47.94 -22.13
N GLU A 81 -40.80 46.68 -22.13
CA GLU A 81 -39.80 46.15 -23.08
C GLU A 81 -40.29 46.28 -24.52
N ARG A 82 -41.58 46.01 -24.78
CA ARG A 82 -42.19 46.20 -26.10
C ARG A 82 -42.26 47.67 -26.51
N ALA A 83 -42.49 48.59 -25.57
CA ALA A 83 -42.40 50.02 -25.84
C ALA A 83 -40.95 50.42 -26.16
N GLU A 84 -39.99 50.03 -25.32
CA GLU A 84 -38.56 50.30 -25.50
C GLU A 84 -38.03 49.76 -26.85
N ALA A 85 -38.49 48.59 -27.28
CA ALA A 85 -38.09 47.99 -28.55
C ALA A 85 -38.73 48.66 -29.79
N LYS A 86 -39.96 49.17 -29.67
CA LYS A 86 -40.72 49.72 -30.81
C LYS A 86 -40.62 51.23 -30.95
N THR A 87 -40.13 51.95 -29.93
CA THR A 87 -39.96 53.40 -29.97
C THR A 87 -38.70 53.86 -29.25
N ALA A 88 -38.01 54.83 -29.84
CA ALA A 88 -36.88 55.52 -29.21
C ALA A 88 -37.31 56.79 -28.44
N ASP A 89 -38.61 57.07 -28.36
CA ASP A 89 -39.15 58.27 -27.71
C ASP A 89 -39.13 58.11 -26.18
N PRO A 90 -38.32 58.90 -25.44
CA PRO A 90 -38.22 58.81 -23.99
C PRO A 90 -39.53 59.13 -23.27
N LEU A 91 -40.40 59.96 -23.87
CA LEU A 91 -41.69 60.30 -23.28
C LEU A 91 -42.60 59.07 -23.22
N LEU A 92 -42.66 58.29 -24.30
CA LEU A 92 -43.48 57.07 -24.36
C LEU A 92 -43.04 56.04 -23.32
N VAL A 93 -41.73 55.79 -23.21
CA VAL A 93 -41.16 54.84 -22.22
C VAL A 93 -41.40 55.30 -20.79
N SER A 94 -41.14 56.58 -20.49
CA SER A 94 -41.42 57.15 -19.17
C SER A 94 -42.92 57.05 -18.82
N LEU A 95 -43.80 57.30 -19.80
CA LEU A 95 -45.24 57.30 -19.58
C LEU A 95 -45.78 55.90 -19.26
N ILE A 96 -45.34 54.86 -19.99
CA ILE A 96 -45.75 53.48 -19.68
C ILE A 96 -45.19 53.01 -18.33
N LYS A 97 -43.96 53.38 -17.96
CA LYS A 97 -43.40 53.09 -16.62
C LYS A 97 -44.24 53.73 -15.50
N ASN A 98 -44.67 54.98 -15.70
CA ASN A 98 -45.56 55.66 -14.75
C ASN A 98 -46.91 54.96 -14.64
N ILE A 99 -47.53 54.59 -15.77
CA ILE A 99 -48.80 53.83 -15.80
C ILE A 99 -48.63 52.49 -15.09
N ALA A 100 -47.55 51.75 -15.33
CA ALA A 100 -47.28 50.45 -14.71
C ALA A 100 -47.23 50.52 -13.18
N ILE A 101 -46.48 51.47 -12.61
CA ILE A 101 -46.40 51.62 -11.15
C ILE A 101 -47.74 52.08 -10.56
N ILE A 102 -48.42 53.03 -11.20
CA ILE A 102 -49.72 53.49 -10.71
C ILE A 102 -50.73 52.35 -10.74
N ASP A 103 -50.80 51.59 -11.83
CA ASP A 103 -51.76 50.50 -11.98
C ASP A 103 -51.46 49.34 -11.02
N LEU A 104 -50.18 48.99 -10.81
CA LEU A 104 -49.78 47.95 -9.86
C LEU A 104 -50.18 48.29 -8.41
N PHE A 105 -50.04 49.56 -8.02
CA PHE A 105 -50.27 50.06 -6.65
C PHE A 105 -51.51 50.97 -6.48
N ARG A 106 -52.45 50.93 -7.43
CA ARG A 106 -53.71 51.71 -7.36
C ARG A 106 -54.55 51.36 -6.12
N ASN A 107 -54.53 50.09 -5.72
CA ASN A 107 -55.33 49.59 -4.61
C ASN A 107 -54.74 50.12 -3.29
N GLY A 108 -55.45 51.05 -2.65
CA GLY A 108 -55.06 51.69 -1.39
C GLY A 108 -54.38 53.06 -1.53
N SER A 109 -54.02 53.51 -2.73
CA SER A 109 -53.49 54.88 -2.97
C SER A 109 -54.57 55.89 -3.33
N GLY A 110 -55.71 55.43 -3.86
CA GLY A 110 -56.75 56.31 -4.42
C GLY A 110 -56.33 56.98 -5.72
N LEU A 111 -55.17 56.62 -6.29
CA LEU A 111 -54.67 57.14 -7.55
C LEU A 111 -54.96 56.16 -8.70
N ALA A 112 -55.36 56.71 -9.84
CA ALA A 112 -55.44 56.01 -11.10
C ALA A 112 -54.64 56.79 -12.16
N ALA A 113 -54.19 56.13 -13.23
CA ALA A 113 -53.52 56.82 -14.33
C ALA A 113 -54.56 57.52 -15.24
N ASP A 114 -55.34 58.42 -14.66
CA ASP A 114 -56.29 59.29 -15.36
C ASP A 114 -55.59 60.52 -15.95
N THR A 115 -56.33 61.30 -16.73
CA THR A 115 -55.80 62.49 -17.40
C THR A 115 -55.24 63.51 -16.40
N ALA A 116 -55.84 63.67 -15.22
CA ALA A 116 -55.39 64.65 -14.22
C ALA A 116 -54.06 64.23 -13.59
N VAL A 117 -53.92 62.95 -13.23
CA VAL A 117 -52.68 62.40 -12.65
C VAL A 117 -51.55 62.40 -13.67
N ILE A 118 -51.81 62.00 -14.92
CA ILE A 118 -50.80 62.03 -15.98
C ILE A 118 -50.36 63.47 -16.26
N LYS A 119 -51.30 64.42 -16.35
CA LYS A 119 -50.98 65.84 -16.56
C LYS A 119 -50.19 66.45 -15.39
N ALA A 120 -50.42 65.98 -14.16
CA ALA A 120 -49.64 66.41 -13.00
C ALA A 120 -48.19 65.88 -13.04
N LEU A 121 -47.96 64.66 -13.54
CA LEU A 121 -46.61 64.10 -13.69
C LEU A 121 -45.80 64.81 -14.79
N TYR A 122 -46.47 65.29 -15.85
CA TYR A 122 -45.86 65.99 -16.99
C TYR A 122 -46.41 67.42 -17.10
N TYR A 123 -46.20 68.22 -16.06
CA TYR A 123 -46.73 69.59 -15.96
C TYR A 123 -46.26 70.50 -17.11
N ASP A 124 -45.07 70.24 -17.65
CA ASP A 124 -44.38 70.95 -18.73
C ASP A 124 -44.89 70.62 -20.14
N ARG A 125 -45.76 69.60 -20.29
CA ARG A 125 -46.27 69.12 -21.60
C ARG A 125 -47.72 69.49 -21.84
N THR A 126 -48.12 69.77 -23.07
CA THR A 126 -49.53 70.06 -23.39
C THR A 126 -50.41 68.81 -23.31
N LEU A 127 -51.72 68.98 -23.10
CA LEU A 127 -52.65 67.84 -23.08
C LEU A 127 -52.72 67.12 -24.44
N ASP A 128 -52.59 67.86 -25.54
CA ASP A 128 -52.61 67.29 -26.88
C ASP A 128 -51.39 66.39 -27.15
N GLU A 129 -50.20 66.80 -26.68
CA GLU A 129 -48.98 65.97 -26.75
C GLU A 129 -49.12 64.68 -25.93
N LEU A 130 -49.66 64.77 -24.70
CA LEU A 130 -49.86 63.60 -23.83
C LEU A 130 -50.91 62.64 -24.39
N ASN A 131 -52.01 63.16 -24.93
CA ASN A 131 -53.04 62.35 -25.58
C ASN A 131 -52.49 61.65 -26.83
N ALA A 132 -51.69 62.34 -27.65
CA ALA A 132 -51.01 61.73 -28.80
C ALA A 132 -50.04 60.62 -28.36
N ALA A 133 -49.30 60.82 -27.27
CA ALA A 133 -48.41 59.81 -26.71
C ALA A 133 -49.18 58.57 -26.19
N LEU A 134 -50.28 58.78 -25.45
CA LEU A 134 -51.13 57.70 -24.94
C LEU A 134 -51.79 56.91 -26.08
N GLN A 135 -52.23 57.57 -27.15
CA GLN A 135 -52.77 56.90 -28.33
C GLN A 135 -51.70 56.07 -29.06
N LYS A 136 -50.45 56.55 -29.13
CA LYS A 136 -49.33 55.75 -29.64
C LYS A 136 -49.09 54.51 -28.78
N LEU A 137 -49.07 54.62 -27.45
CA LEU A 137 -48.95 53.46 -26.54
C LEU A 137 -50.11 52.47 -26.69
N SER A 138 -51.34 52.97 -26.89
CA SER A 138 -52.52 52.15 -27.18
C SER A 138 -52.36 51.36 -28.50
N THR A 139 -51.91 52.04 -29.56
CA THR A 139 -51.66 51.44 -30.87
C THR A 139 -50.57 50.37 -30.83
N LEU A 140 -49.55 50.56 -29.99
CA LEU A 140 -48.48 49.59 -29.74
C LEU A 140 -48.95 48.37 -28.91
N LYS A 141 -50.19 48.39 -28.41
CA LYS A 141 -50.78 47.38 -27.50
C LYS A 141 -49.94 47.17 -26.24
N VAL A 142 -49.51 48.27 -25.63
CA VAL A 142 -48.79 48.28 -24.34
C VAL A 142 -49.56 48.99 -23.23
N ALA A 143 -50.45 49.93 -23.58
CA ALA A 143 -51.38 50.58 -22.66
C ALA A 143 -52.83 50.40 -23.14
N LEU A 144 -53.77 50.30 -22.21
CA LEU A 144 -55.21 50.19 -22.47
C LEU A 144 -55.97 51.23 -21.66
N TYR A 145 -56.86 51.98 -22.32
CA TYR A 145 -57.79 52.88 -21.65
C TYR A 145 -59.05 52.13 -21.21
N LYS A 146 -59.31 52.10 -19.89
CA LYS A 146 -60.46 51.43 -19.29
C LYS A 146 -61.58 52.45 -19.08
N SER A 147 -62.56 52.47 -19.98
CA SER A 147 -63.67 53.44 -20.00
C SER A 147 -64.49 53.48 -18.71
N TYR A 148 -64.69 52.32 -18.06
CA TYR A 148 -65.44 52.21 -16.80
C TYR A 148 -64.71 52.83 -15.59
N THR A 149 -63.38 52.92 -15.63
CA THR A 149 -62.55 53.57 -14.59
C THR A 149 -62.02 54.94 -14.99
N GLY A 150 -62.20 55.34 -16.25
CA GLY A 150 -61.67 56.60 -16.78
C GLY A 150 -60.14 56.71 -16.79
N ALA A 151 -59.41 55.58 -16.74
CA ALA A 151 -57.97 55.55 -16.50
C ALA A 151 -57.22 54.57 -17.41
N TRP A 152 -55.92 54.82 -17.58
CA TRP A 152 -55.01 53.96 -18.33
C TRP A 152 -54.47 52.82 -17.45
N SER A 153 -54.23 51.67 -18.07
CA SER A 153 -53.65 50.48 -17.44
C SER A 153 -52.68 49.80 -18.41
N VAL A 154 -51.85 48.90 -17.89
CA VAL A 154 -51.00 48.05 -18.74
C VAL A 154 -51.87 47.06 -19.52
N PHE A 155 -51.49 46.76 -20.77
CA PHE A 155 -52.18 45.75 -21.56
C PHE A 155 -51.84 44.33 -21.07
N GLU A 156 -52.87 43.54 -20.72
CA GLU A 156 -52.76 42.14 -20.27
C GLU A 156 -52.58 41.23 -21.50
N GLY A 157 -51.54 40.41 -21.54
CA GLY A 157 -51.16 39.64 -22.74
C GLY A 157 -50.76 38.18 -22.50
N SER A 158 -51.15 37.61 -21.35
CA SER A 158 -50.86 36.23 -20.98
C SER A 158 -52.16 35.48 -20.72
N ASP A 159 -52.35 34.36 -21.43
CA ASP A 159 -53.56 33.51 -21.33
C ASP A 159 -53.27 32.19 -20.58
N PHE A 160 -52.03 31.95 -20.17
CA PHE A 160 -51.62 30.69 -19.52
C PHE A 160 -51.90 30.71 -18.01
N ASP A 161 -52.81 29.83 -17.56
CA ASP A 161 -53.12 29.63 -16.14
C ASP A 161 -52.08 28.72 -15.46
N ILE A 162 -51.07 29.36 -14.85
CA ILE A 162 -49.99 28.68 -14.13
C ILE A 162 -50.52 27.90 -12.94
N ASP A 163 -51.50 28.43 -12.20
CA ASP A 163 -51.99 27.82 -10.97
C ASP A 163 -52.76 26.53 -11.26
N SER A 164 -53.61 26.53 -12.31
CA SER A 164 -54.27 25.30 -12.78
C SER A 164 -53.25 24.27 -13.30
N ALA A 165 -52.22 24.71 -14.02
CA ALA A 165 -51.16 23.83 -14.51
C ALA A 165 -50.36 23.20 -13.35
N MET A 166 -50.12 23.97 -12.28
CA MET A 166 -49.47 23.51 -11.04
C MET A 166 -50.31 22.49 -10.28
N GLU A 167 -51.61 22.74 -10.11
CA GLU A 167 -52.53 21.78 -9.46
C GLU A 167 -52.56 20.43 -10.19
N GLN A 168 -52.63 20.45 -11.52
CA GLN A 168 -52.58 19.24 -12.35
C GLN A 168 -51.25 18.49 -12.19
N ALA A 169 -50.11 19.21 -12.20
CA ALA A 169 -48.79 18.63 -12.06
C ALA A 169 -48.57 18.02 -10.65
N LEU A 170 -49.02 18.70 -9.60
CA LEU A 170 -48.96 18.20 -8.22
C LEU A 170 -49.80 16.94 -8.02
N ALA A 171 -50.98 16.86 -8.66
CA ALA A 171 -51.85 15.68 -8.59
C ALA A 171 -51.24 14.46 -9.32
N ALA A 172 -50.46 14.69 -10.38
CA ALA A 172 -49.80 13.65 -11.17
C ALA A 172 -48.42 13.21 -10.62
N SER A 173 -47.87 13.93 -9.63
CA SER A 173 -46.49 13.74 -9.18
C SER A 173 -46.30 12.40 -8.43
N PRO A 174 -45.28 11.59 -8.78
CA PRO A 174 -45.04 10.26 -8.22
C PRO A 174 -44.44 10.25 -6.80
N GLY A 175 -44.25 11.41 -6.16
CA GLY A 175 -43.72 11.54 -4.80
C GLY A 175 -42.40 12.32 -4.73
N ILE A 176 -41.67 12.15 -3.63
CA ILE A 176 -40.42 12.88 -3.34
C ILE A 176 -39.22 12.16 -3.97
N ASP A 177 -38.40 12.90 -4.71
CA ASP A 177 -37.09 12.42 -5.20
C ASP A 177 -35.99 12.67 -4.16
N TYR A 178 -35.77 11.68 -3.30
CA TYR A 178 -34.77 11.75 -2.22
C TYR A 178 -33.33 11.88 -2.74
N ALA A 179 -33.01 11.36 -3.93
CA ALA A 179 -31.67 11.46 -4.49
C ALA A 179 -31.37 12.91 -4.89
N ARG A 180 -32.34 13.57 -5.54
CA ARG A 180 -32.24 15.00 -5.86
C ARG A 180 -32.15 15.87 -4.61
N LEU A 181 -32.93 15.56 -3.56
CA LEU A 181 -32.83 16.27 -2.27
C LEU A 181 -31.45 16.12 -1.61
N ALA A 182 -30.89 14.91 -1.62
CA ALA A 182 -29.55 14.67 -1.07
C ALA A 182 -28.45 15.45 -1.82
N GLN A 183 -28.60 15.60 -3.14
CA GLN A 183 -27.68 16.43 -3.95
C GLN A 183 -27.81 17.93 -3.63
N LEU A 184 -29.03 18.45 -3.53
CA LEU A 184 -29.28 19.85 -3.17
C LEU A 184 -28.76 20.21 -1.77
N MET A 185 -28.85 19.25 -0.84
CA MET A 185 -28.38 19.46 0.54
C MET A 185 -26.85 19.48 0.66
N GLY A 186 -26.10 18.90 -0.29
CA GLY A 186 -24.64 18.81 -0.20
C GLY A 186 -24.17 18.03 1.03
N LEU A 187 -24.75 16.84 1.25
CA LEU A 187 -24.48 16.04 2.43
C LEU A 187 -23.00 15.65 2.55
N HIS A 188 -22.39 16.00 3.69
CA HIS A 188 -21.03 15.62 4.04
C HIS A 188 -21.01 14.68 5.25
N PRO A 189 -20.07 13.72 5.29
CA PRO A 189 -19.84 12.89 6.46
C PRO A 189 -19.63 13.67 7.76
N VAL A 190 -20.13 13.11 8.87
CA VAL A 190 -19.91 13.66 10.20
C VAL A 190 -18.64 13.06 10.80
N VAL A 191 -17.59 13.86 10.93
CA VAL A 191 -16.31 13.45 11.53
C VAL A 191 -16.38 13.50 13.07
N ALA A 192 -15.86 12.46 13.71
CA ALA A 192 -15.64 12.37 15.15
C ALA A 192 -14.40 13.19 15.57
N LYS A 193 -14.51 14.52 15.54
CA LYS A 193 -13.38 15.44 15.67
C LYS A 193 -12.62 15.32 16.99
N ARG A 194 -13.33 15.17 18.12
CA ARG A 194 -12.70 15.00 19.44
C ARG A 194 -11.91 13.69 19.48
N HIS A 195 -12.54 12.60 19.06
CA HIS A 195 -11.90 11.28 19.01
C HIS A 195 -10.66 11.28 18.09
N TYR A 196 -10.72 11.95 16.94
CA TYR A 196 -9.55 12.09 16.05
C TYR A 196 -8.39 12.83 16.75
N HIS A 197 -8.67 13.93 17.44
CA HIS A 197 -7.65 14.68 18.17
C HIS A 197 -7.03 13.85 19.31
N GLU A 198 -7.84 13.09 20.05
CA GLU A 198 -7.41 12.31 21.22
C GLU A 198 -6.72 10.98 20.88
N THR A 199 -7.01 10.37 19.72
CA THR A 199 -6.49 9.03 19.35
C THR A 199 -5.64 9.03 18.08
N GLY A 200 -5.66 10.11 17.32
CA GLY A 200 -5.05 10.19 15.99
C GLY A 200 -5.80 9.43 14.88
N SER A 201 -6.89 8.73 15.21
CA SER A 201 -7.66 7.91 14.25
C SER A 201 -8.85 8.67 13.68
N MET A 202 -8.84 8.98 12.38
CA MET A 202 -9.95 9.68 11.74
C MET A 202 -11.14 8.74 11.54
N ARG A 203 -12.19 8.94 12.33
CA ARG A 203 -13.44 8.18 12.25
C ARG A 203 -14.60 9.10 11.86
N TRP A 204 -15.49 8.59 11.03
CA TRP A 204 -16.63 9.35 10.52
C TRP A 204 -17.87 8.48 10.36
N MET A 205 -19.01 9.12 10.38
CA MET A 205 -20.31 8.49 10.12
C MET A 205 -20.93 9.12 8.86
N GLU A 206 -21.52 8.29 8.00
CA GLU A 206 -22.19 8.76 6.79
C GLU A 206 -23.46 9.53 7.16
N LEU A 207 -23.72 10.68 6.53
CA LEU A 207 -24.97 11.42 6.67
C LEU A 207 -25.79 11.24 5.40
N SER A 208 -26.98 10.66 5.52
CA SER A 208 -27.87 10.36 4.39
C SER A 208 -29.26 10.93 4.60
N LEU A 209 -29.99 11.16 3.50
CA LEU A 209 -31.39 11.62 3.50
C LEU A 209 -32.24 10.63 2.70
N CYS A 210 -33.33 10.13 3.31
CA CYS A 210 -34.24 9.19 2.66
C CYS A 210 -35.63 9.18 3.32
N SER A 211 -36.55 8.36 2.80
CA SER A 211 -37.82 8.10 3.48
C SER A 211 -37.61 7.27 4.75
N ILE A 212 -38.55 7.35 5.69
CA ILE A 212 -38.48 6.53 6.91
C ILE A 212 -38.55 5.02 6.62
N GLU A 213 -39.27 4.59 5.58
CA GLU A 213 -39.31 3.20 5.11
C GLU A 213 -37.94 2.75 4.57
N GLN A 214 -37.23 3.64 3.89
CA GLN A 214 -35.89 3.34 3.39
C GLN A 214 -34.86 3.36 4.52
N ALA A 215 -35.01 4.24 5.51
CA ALA A 215 -34.17 4.27 6.70
C ALA A 215 -34.22 2.94 7.48
N GLU A 216 -35.40 2.31 7.59
CA GLU A 216 -35.55 0.99 8.20
C GLU A 216 -34.74 -0.10 7.48
N LYS A 217 -34.79 -0.12 6.14
CA LYS A 217 -34.02 -1.06 5.32
C LYS A 217 -32.52 -0.82 5.46
N ILE A 218 -32.09 0.44 5.32
CA ILE A 218 -30.67 0.82 5.43
C ILE A 218 -30.14 0.43 6.81
N SER A 219 -30.89 0.73 7.87
CA SER A 219 -30.47 0.39 9.22
C SER A 219 -30.32 -1.12 9.41
N ALA A 220 -31.32 -1.92 9.01
CA ALA A 220 -31.29 -3.37 9.19
C ALA A 220 -29.98 -4.00 8.66
N ASP A 221 -29.61 -3.62 7.43
CA ASP A 221 -28.47 -4.20 6.70
C ASP A 221 -27.16 -3.39 6.82
N PHE A 222 -27.15 -2.31 7.62
CA PHE A 222 -25.99 -1.41 7.68
C PHE A 222 -24.71 -2.12 8.11
N ARG A 223 -23.67 -2.00 7.28
CA ARG A 223 -22.29 -2.40 7.56
C ARG A 223 -21.35 -1.37 6.93
N PRO A 224 -20.26 -0.98 7.62
CA PRO A 224 -19.17 -0.19 7.05
C PRO A 224 -18.70 -0.75 5.71
N ARG A 225 -18.58 0.13 4.70
CA ARG A 225 -18.04 -0.24 3.37
C ARG A 225 -16.97 0.72 2.87
N LYS A 226 -17.02 2.01 3.22
CA LYS A 226 -16.10 3.05 2.71
C LYS A 226 -15.24 3.67 3.81
N GLY A 227 -15.11 3.00 4.95
CA GLY A 227 -14.34 3.46 6.11
C GLY A 227 -15.16 4.21 7.17
N GLU A 228 -16.46 4.43 6.94
CA GLU A 228 -17.42 4.88 7.95
C GLU A 228 -17.59 3.82 9.03
N PHE A 229 -17.75 4.24 10.29
CA PHE A 229 -18.07 3.29 11.37
C PHE A 229 -19.56 3.26 11.73
N GLY A 230 -20.37 4.11 11.10
CA GLY A 230 -21.77 4.30 11.42
C GLY A 230 -22.50 5.25 10.45
N ALA A 231 -23.78 5.47 10.69
CA ALA A 231 -24.60 6.36 9.88
C ALA A 231 -25.53 7.26 10.70
N PHE A 232 -25.71 8.48 10.24
CA PHE A 232 -26.81 9.38 10.55
C PHE A 232 -27.78 9.38 9.37
N ILE A 233 -29.02 8.98 9.61
CA ILE A 233 -30.07 8.95 8.58
C ILE A 233 -31.10 10.03 8.91
N LEU A 234 -31.14 11.08 8.09
CA LEU A 234 -32.19 12.08 8.12
C LEU A 234 -33.42 11.53 7.39
N ALA A 235 -34.36 10.99 8.15
CA ALA A 235 -35.55 10.34 7.62
C ALA A 235 -36.72 11.33 7.49
N LEU A 236 -37.31 11.40 6.30
CA LEU A 236 -38.52 12.17 6.06
C LEU A 236 -39.76 11.26 6.20
N PRO A 237 -40.72 11.59 7.09
CA PRO A 237 -41.98 10.86 7.21
C PRO A 237 -42.82 10.96 5.94
N SER A 238 -43.55 9.88 5.63
CA SER A 238 -44.55 9.87 4.55
C SER A 238 -45.71 10.83 4.83
N LYS A 239 -46.36 11.32 3.76
CA LYS A 239 -47.50 12.27 3.87
C LYS A 239 -48.62 11.68 4.74
N GLY A 240 -49.09 12.45 5.73
CA GLY A 240 -50.14 12.04 6.66
C GLY A 240 -49.68 11.19 7.86
N MET A 241 -48.38 10.87 7.96
CA MET A 241 -47.84 10.19 9.13
C MET A 241 -47.83 11.10 10.36
N SER A 242 -48.35 10.61 11.49
CA SER A 242 -48.32 11.39 12.72
C SER A 242 -46.89 11.50 13.27
N PRO A 243 -46.49 12.65 13.87
CA PRO A 243 -45.16 12.82 14.44
C PRO A 243 -44.79 11.75 15.49
N ARG A 244 -45.78 11.27 16.24
CA ARG A 244 -45.60 10.19 17.22
C ARG A 244 -45.20 8.87 16.55
N THR A 245 -45.87 8.50 15.46
CA THR A 245 -45.56 7.27 14.71
C THR A 245 -44.19 7.36 14.07
N ALA A 246 -43.87 8.51 13.45
CA ALA A 246 -42.57 8.75 12.85
C ALA A 246 -41.45 8.60 13.90
N ARG A 247 -41.60 9.23 15.07
CA ARG A 247 -40.66 9.10 16.19
C ARG A 247 -40.46 7.64 16.62
N GLN A 248 -41.55 6.88 16.80
CA GLN A 248 -41.48 5.47 17.20
C GLN A 248 -40.72 4.61 16.18
N ARG A 249 -40.97 4.84 14.88
CA ARG A 249 -40.26 4.15 13.80
C ARG A 249 -38.79 4.52 13.77
N ALA A 250 -38.44 5.81 13.85
CA ALA A 250 -37.05 6.27 13.92
C ALA A 250 -36.30 5.67 15.11
N GLN A 251 -36.92 5.63 16.29
CA GLN A 251 -36.34 4.97 17.46
C GLN A 251 -36.15 3.47 17.23
N SER A 252 -37.17 2.78 16.72
CA SER A 252 -37.13 1.32 16.50
C SER A 252 -36.10 0.88 15.47
N CYS A 253 -35.82 1.71 14.47
CA CYS A 253 -34.80 1.42 13.46
C CYS A 253 -33.44 2.02 13.79
N SER A 254 -33.27 2.76 14.89
CA SER A 254 -31.94 3.18 15.34
C SER A 254 -31.28 2.08 16.17
N LYS A 255 -29.95 2.00 16.14
CA LYS A 255 -29.19 0.99 16.91
C LYS A 255 -27.76 1.43 17.18
N LEU A 256 -27.20 0.97 18.29
CA LEU A 256 -25.79 1.24 18.66
C LEU A 256 -24.83 0.09 18.28
N ARG A 257 -25.35 -1.11 18.02
CA ARG A 257 -24.58 -2.34 17.76
C ARG A 257 -25.23 -3.17 16.63
N PRO A 258 -24.46 -3.93 15.85
CA PRO A 258 -22.99 -4.03 15.86
C PRO A 258 -22.30 -2.73 15.39
N TRP A 259 -23.03 -1.87 14.68
CA TRP A 259 -22.57 -0.56 14.22
C TRP A 259 -23.61 0.52 14.56
N PRO A 260 -23.20 1.73 14.95
CA PRO A 260 -24.11 2.82 15.26
C PRO A 260 -24.85 3.34 14.02
N VAL A 261 -26.18 3.33 14.08
CA VAL A 261 -27.08 3.97 13.12
C VAL A 261 -28.07 4.81 13.90
N LEU A 262 -28.01 6.13 13.71
CA LEU A 262 -28.88 7.09 14.36
C LEU A 262 -29.86 7.65 13.33
N VAL A 263 -31.16 7.62 13.64
CA VAL A 263 -32.20 8.13 12.74
C VAL A 263 -32.80 9.40 13.31
N GLY A 264 -32.77 10.47 12.52
CA GLY A 264 -33.27 11.79 12.87
C GLY A 264 -34.48 12.19 12.04
N ILE A 265 -35.49 12.76 12.69
CA ILE A 265 -36.65 13.35 12.00
C ILE A 265 -36.62 14.86 12.19
N PRO A 266 -36.50 15.65 11.11
CA PRO A 266 -36.49 17.10 11.21
C PRO A 266 -37.90 17.64 11.43
N THR A 267 -38.04 18.68 12.27
CA THR A 267 -39.36 19.29 12.53
C THR A 267 -39.96 19.96 11.29
N ASN A 268 -39.14 20.42 10.34
CA ASN A 268 -39.56 21.00 9.07
C ASN A 268 -39.79 19.98 7.93
N HIS A 269 -39.87 18.68 8.23
CA HIS A 269 -40.06 17.62 7.21
C HIS A 269 -41.27 17.87 6.29
N ALA A 270 -42.39 18.36 6.83
CA ALA A 270 -43.59 18.67 6.04
C ALA A 270 -43.31 19.77 5.01
N ARG A 271 -42.58 20.82 5.41
CA ARG A 271 -42.22 21.93 4.51
C ARG A 271 -41.25 21.48 3.42
N ILE A 272 -40.28 20.62 3.75
CA ILE A 272 -39.37 20.02 2.77
C ILE A 272 -40.15 19.19 1.75
N ALA A 273 -41.12 18.38 2.22
CA ALA A 273 -41.95 17.57 1.35
C ALA A 273 -42.82 18.42 0.40
N GLU A 274 -43.43 19.50 0.91
CA GLU A 274 -44.20 20.46 0.11
C GLU A 274 -43.35 21.13 -0.97
N LEU A 275 -42.23 21.74 -0.57
CA LEU A 275 -41.32 22.44 -1.50
C LEU A 275 -40.71 21.49 -2.53
N SER A 276 -40.43 20.25 -2.15
CA SER A 276 -39.94 19.23 -3.07
C SER A 276 -40.98 18.88 -4.12
N ALA A 277 -42.24 18.68 -3.71
CA ALA A 277 -43.33 18.39 -4.65
C ALA A 277 -43.60 19.58 -5.57
N GLU A 278 -43.58 20.80 -5.02
CA GLU A 278 -43.75 22.05 -5.76
C GLU A 278 -42.64 22.26 -6.79
N LEU A 279 -41.38 22.00 -6.43
CA LEU A 279 -40.24 22.10 -7.35
C LEU A 279 -40.39 21.14 -8.53
N VAL A 280 -40.79 19.88 -8.28
CA VAL A 280 -41.04 18.90 -9.35
C VAL A 280 -42.18 19.35 -10.26
N ALA A 281 -43.27 19.86 -9.68
CA ALA A 281 -44.39 20.38 -10.46
C ALA A 281 -43.99 21.60 -11.31
N LEU A 282 -43.22 22.55 -10.76
CA LEU A 282 -42.72 23.71 -11.50
C LEU A 282 -41.80 23.32 -12.66
N GLU A 283 -40.94 22.30 -12.49
CA GLU A 283 -40.10 21.77 -13.57
C GLU A 283 -40.95 21.15 -14.69
N GLN A 284 -42.01 20.41 -14.35
CA GLN A 284 -42.95 19.87 -15.34
C GLN A 284 -43.74 20.97 -16.06
N VAL A 285 -44.18 21.99 -15.33
CA VAL A 285 -44.88 23.14 -15.93
C VAL A 285 -43.95 23.90 -16.86
N LYS A 286 -42.69 24.14 -16.47
CA LYS A 286 -41.67 24.82 -17.28
C LYS A 286 -41.49 24.20 -18.68
N ASP A 287 -41.65 22.89 -18.80
CA ASP A 287 -41.45 22.15 -20.05
C ASP A 287 -42.71 22.08 -20.94
N ARG A 288 -43.84 22.69 -20.54
CA ARG A 288 -45.06 22.77 -21.37
C ARG A 288 -44.84 23.68 -22.58
N HIS A 289 -45.24 23.20 -23.76
CA HIS A 289 -45.11 23.89 -25.05
C HIS A 289 -45.79 25.27 -25.05
N GLU A 290 -46.90 25.39 -24.33
CA GLU A 290 -47.72 26.58 -24.15
C GLU A 290 -46.93 27.77 -23.58
N LEU A 291 -45.88 27.51 -22.78
CA LEU A 291 -44.99 28.55 -22.22
C LEU A 291 -43.98 29.11 -23.21
N SER A 292 -43.72 28.44 -24.34
CA SER A 292 -42.76 28.93 -25.34
C SER A 292 -43.26 30.21 -26.03
N GLY A 293 -44.58 30.36 -26.17
CA GLY A 293 -45.23 31.52 -26.78
C GLY A 293 -45.57 32.65 -25.81
N ASP A 294 -45.47 32.43 -24.50
CA ASP A 294 -45.90 33.39 -23.47
C ASP A 294 -44.71 33.84 -22.59
N PRO A 295 -44.07 34.98 -22.92
CA PRO A 295 -42.91 35.47 -22.17
C PRO A 295 -43.26 35.88 -20.73
N VAL A 296 -44.51 36.27 -20.47
CA VAL A 296 -45.00 36.68 -19.14
C VAL A 296 -45.08 35.45 -18.24
N ALA A 297 -45.82 34.42 -18.68
CA ALA A 297 -45.95 33.18 -17.94
C ALA A 297 -44.60 32.49 -17.73
N ARG A 298 -43.72 32.53 -18.74
CA ARG A 298 -42.36 32.00 -18.63
C ARG A 298 -41.55 32.72 -17.57
N ARG A 299 -41.53 34.06 -17.55
CA ARG A 299 -40.80 34.83 -16.55
C ARG A 299 -41.27 34.50 -15.12
N GLU A 300 -42.58 34.36 -14.95
CA GLU A 300 -43.17 33.99 -13.66
C GLU A 300 -42.81 32.57 -13.21
N VAL A 301 -42.95 31.56 -14.08
CA VAL A 301 -42.60 30.16 -13.75
C VAL A 301 -41.12 30.03 -13.36
N TYR A 302 -40.22 30.67 -14.12
CA TYR A 302 -38.79 30.62 -13.83
C TYR A 302 -38.45 31.29 -12.49
N ALA A 303 -39.11 32.40 -12.16
CA ALA A 303 -38.92 33.06 -10.88
C ALA A 303 -39.44 32.24 -9.70
N ARG A 304 -40.64 31.65 -9.82
CA ARG A 304 -41.19 30.71 -8.81
C ARG A 304 -40.25 29.51 -8.62
N LEU A 305 -39.75 28.93 -9.71
CA LEU A 305 -38.79 27.82 -9.66
C LEU A 305 -37.52 28.20 -8.89
N ALA A 306 -36.92 29.34 -9.21
CA ALA A 306 -35.73 29.84 -8.50
C ALA A 306 -35.99 30.06 -7.00
N ALA A 307 -37.12 30.67 -6.65
CA ALA A 307 -37.50 30.93 -5.25
C ALA A 307 -37.78 29.65 -4.46
N THR A 308 -38.55 28.71 -5.03
CA THR A 308 -38.88 27.42 -4.42
C THR A 308 -37.62 26.58 -4.23
N ARG A 309 -36.69 26.60 -5.20
CA ARG A 309 -35.38 25.94 -5.06
C ARG A 309 -34.55 26.53 -3.93
N ALA A 310 -34.39 27.85 -3.87
CA ALA A 310 -33.62 28.51 -2.81
C ALA A 310 -34.21 28.22 -1.41
N ASN A 311 -35.54 28.29 -1.27
CA ASN A 311 -36.22 27.96 -0.01
C ASN A 311 -36.02 26.49 0.37
N LEU A 312 -36.11 25.57 -0.60
CA LEU A 312 -35.86 24.15 -0.36
C LEU A 312 -34.41 23.90 0.11
N GLU A 313 -33.43 24.54 -0.51
CA GLU A 313 -32.03 24.48 -0.11
C GLU A 313 -31.85 24.98 1.33
N ASP A 314 -32.45 26.12 1.70
CA ASP A 314 -32.44 26.64 3.08
C ASP A 314 -33.08 25.67 4.09
N GLN A 315 -34.23 25.09 3.75
CA GLN A 315 -34.92 24.12 4.61
C GLN A 315 -34.10 22.84 4.79
N LEU A 316 -33.43 22.37 3.73
CA LEU A 316 -32.56 21.20 3.77
C LEU A 316 -31.33 21.47 4.65
N GLN A 317 -30.68 22.63 4.51
CA GLN A 317 -29.54 23.01 5.37
C GLN A 317 -29.93 23.08 6.85
N ALA A 318 -31.13 23.59 7.16
CA ALA A 318 -31.64 23.64 8.52
C ALA A 318 -32.05 22.26 9.08
N ALA A 319 -32.39 21.29 8.23
CA ALA A 319 -33.01 20.03 8.62
C ALA A 319 -32.19 19.22 9.63
N VAL A 320 -30.87 19.11 9.45
CA VAL A 320 -29.99 18.38 10.38
C VAL A 320 -30.02 18.98 11.78
N SER A 321 -30.00 20.31 11.87
CA SER A 321 -30.05 21.04 13.15
C SER A 321 -31.45 20.97 13.76
N LEU A 322 -32.51 20.85 12.96
CA LEU A 322 -33.89 20.74 13.44
C LEU A 322 -34.31 19.31 13.77
N ALA A 323 -33.45 18.32 13.51
CA ALA A 323 -33.74 16.92 13.77
C ALA A 323 -33.48 16.56 15.23
N LYS A 324 -34.38 15.75 15.78
CA LYS A 324 -34.14 14.98 17.01
C LYS A 324 -33.63 13.61 16.59
N TRP A 325 -32.44 13.24 17.07
CA TRP A 325 -31.79 11.99 16.66
C TRP A 325 -31.97 10.92 17.71
N HIS A 326 -32.34 9.72 17.25
CA HIS A 326 -32.54 8.54 18.07
C HIS A 326 -31.37 7.58 17.91
N ASP A 327 -30.96 6.93 19.00
CA ASP A 327 -29.88 5.92 19.02
C ASP A 327 -30.39 4.49 19.25
N GLY A 328 -31.72 4.32 19.37
CA GLY A 328 -32.39 3.06 19.66
C GLY A 328 -32.74 2.87 21.14
N THR A 329 -32.23 3.74 22.01
CA THR A 329 -32.60 3.80 23.43
C THR A 329 -33.64 4.89 23.68
N ASP A 330 -34.01 5.13 24.94
CA ASP A 330 -34.85 6.26 25.33
C ASP A 330 -34.12 7.61 25.31
N HIS A 331 -32.80 7.60 25.09
CA HIS A 331 -32.01 8.81 24.90
C HIS A 331 -32.29 9.45 23.54
N ILE A 332 -32.26 10.79 23.51
CA ILE A 332 -32.51 11.58 22.31
C ILE A 332 -31.48 12.70 22.27
N VAL A 333 -30.82 12.84 21.12
CA VAL A 333 -30.02 14.02 20.83
C VAL A 333 -30.97 15.12 20.37
N GLU A 334 -31.10 16.15 21.20
CA GLU A 334 -32.03 17.26 20.96
C GLU A 334 -31.62 18.12 19.75
N ALA A 335 -32.62 18.76 19.13
CA ALA A 335 -32.41 19.69 18.03
C ALA A 335 -31.45 20.83 18.42
N GLY A 336 -30.60 21.25 17.48
CA GLY A 336 -29.54 22.25 17.66
C GLY A 336 -28.21 21.66 18.13
N SER A 337 -28.19 20.38 18.52
CA SER A 337 -26.96 19.69 18.92
C SER A 337 -26.03 19.47 17.73
N LYS A 338 -24.72 19.64 17.96
CA LYS A 338 -23.70 19.28 16.97
C LYS A 338 -23.56 17.76 16.92
N LEU A 339 -23.61 17.17 15.73
CA LEU A 339 -23.45 15.72 15.56
C LEU A 339 -22.00 15.22 15.77
N SER A 340 -21.01 16.09 15.60
CA SER A 340 -19.58 15.70 15.72
C SER A 340 -19.18 15.22 17.13
N PRO A 341 -19.62 15.87 18.23
CA PRO A 341 -19.48 15.31 19.58
C PRO A 341 -20.15 13.95 19.76
N VAL A 342 -21.36 13.76 19.21
CA VAL A 342 -22.09 12.48 19.28
C VAL A 342 -21.31 11.38 18.57
N ALA A 343 -20.84 11.64 17.34
CA ALA A 343 -19.97 10.72 16.61
C ALA A 343 -18.67 10.40 17.39
N SER A 344 -18.11 11.37 18.12
CA SER A 344 -16.92 11.16 18.94
C SER A 344 -17.18 10.22 20.11
N GLN A 345 -18.32 10.36 20.80
CA GLN A 345 -18.71 9.43 21.86
C GLN A 345 -18.94 8.02 21.34
N LEU A 346 -19.67 7.89 20.23
CA LEU A 346 -19.95 6.60 19.60
C LEU A 346 -18.66 5.89 19.15
N ALA A 347 -17.69 6.64 18.63
CA ALA A 347 -16.38 6.13 18.26
C ALA A 347 -15.58 5.65 19.49
N GLU A 348 -15.60 6.40 20.58
CA GLU A 348 -14.94 6.05 21.85
C GLU A 348 -15.52 4.76 22.45
N ASP A 349 -16.85 4.64 22.47
CA ASP A 349 -17.54 3.46 23.00
C ASP A 349 -17.34 2.22 22.13
N LEU A 350 -17.26 2.39 20.80
CA LEU A 350 -17.09 1.28 19.85
C LEU A 350 -15.63 0.82 19.77
N PHE A 351 -14.68 1.76 19.83
CA PHE A 351 -13.25 1.51 19.64
C PHE A 351 -12.45 1.77 20.92
N SER A 352 -12.97 1.30 22.04
CA SER A 352 -12.45 1.54 23.40
C SER A 352 -11.09 0.90 23.68
N ALA A 353 -10.55 0.10 22.76
CA ALA A 353 -9.22 -0.50 22.85
C ALA A 353 -8.32 -0.10 21.66
N SER A 354 -8.70 0.90 20.86
CA SER A 354 -7.87 1.40 19.76
C SER A 354 -6.55 1.98 20.29
N PRO A 355 -5.38 1.51 19.82
CA PRO A 355 -4.12 2.15 20.15
C PRO A 355 -4.08 3.60 19.64
N PRO A 356 -3.64 4.57 20.45
CA PRO A 356 -3.54 5.97 20.01
C PRO A 356 -2.27 6.17 19.16
N VAL A 357 -2.44 6.65 17.93
CA VAL A 357 -1.33 6.88 16.98
C VAL A 357 -1.59 8.14 16.15
N TRP A 358 -0.81 9.19 16.37
CA TRP A 358 -0.93 10.48 15.68
C TRP A 358 -0.10 10.54 14.41
N SER A 359 -0.44 9.70 13.43
CA SER A 359 0.18 9.76 12.10
C SER A 359 -0.87 9.98 11.04
N GLU A 360 -0.98 11.22 10.55
CA GLU A 360 -1.90 11.50 9.44
C GLU A 360 -1.53 10.71 8.19
N LEU A 361 -0.25 10.40 7.97
CA LEU A 361 0.24 9.75 6.76
C LEU A 361 -0.22 8.29 6.63
N VAL A 362 -0.30 7.55 7.75
CA VAL A 362 -0.60 6.11 7.75
C VAL A 362 -1.77 5.68 8.64
N ASN A 363 -2.26 6.50 9.58
CA ASN A 363 -3.45 6.17 10.36
C ASN A 363 -4.74 6.45 9.57
N ARG A 364 -4.88 5.79 8.42
CA ARG A 364 -6.01 5.85 7.49
C ARG A 364 -6.06 4.56 6.65
N ASP A 365 -7.23 4.24 6.11
CA ASP A 365 -7.41 3.01 5.33
C ASP A 365 -6.70 3.13 3.97
N SER A 366 -6.90 4.24 3.25
CA SER A 366 -6.19 4.55 2.00
C SER A 366 -5.09 5.58 2.21
N ILE A 367 -3.82 5.18 2.01
CA ILE A 367 -2.64 6.05 2.15
C ILE A 367 -2.14 6.61 0.80
N SER A 368 -1.45 7.75 0.82
CA SER A 368 -0.92 8.37 -0.41
C SER A 368 0.24 7.57 -1.01
N SER A 369 0.54 7.71 -2.30
CA SER A 369 1.68 7.02 -2.94
C SER A 369 3.02 7.29 -2.23
N ASN A 370 3.23 8.51 -1.76
CA ASN A 370 4.43 8.88 -0.99
C ASN A 370 4.46 8.19 0.37
N SER A 371 3.29 8.08 1.03
CA SER A 371 3.14 7.36 2.30
C SER A 371 3.31 5.85 2.13
N VAL A 372 2.85 5.26 1.01
CA VAL A 372 3.09 3.85 0.66
C VAL A 372 4.58 3.57 0.58
N LYS A 373 5.31 4.40 -0.18
CA LYS A 373 6.76 4.28 -0.31
C LYS A 373 7.46 4.42 1.04
N ALA A 374 7.18 5.48 1.80
CA ALA A 374 7.78 5.70 3.10
C ALA A 374 7.49 4.56 4.10
N ARG A 375 6.27 4.00 4.08
CA ARG A 375 5.91 2.84 4.91
C ARG A 375 6.70 1.60 4.50
N ARG A 376 6.84 1.34 3.20
CA ARG A 376 7.63 0.22 2.68
C ARG A 376 9.10 0.35 3.08
N ASP A 377 9.69 1.52 2.84
CA ASP A 377 11.10 1.77 3.15
C ASP A 377 11.36 1.71 4.69
N LEU A 378 10.37 2.11 5.52
CA LEU A 378 10.38 1.86 6.97
C LEU A 378 10.40 0.36 7.29
N LEU A 379 9.50 -0.43 6.68
CA LEU A 379 9.41 -1.86 6.95
C LEU A 379 10.69 -2.62 6.56
N HIS A 380 11.35 -2.22 5.47
CA HIS A 380 12.67 -2.76 5.09
C HIS A 380 13.70 -2.50 6.20
N ALA A 381 13.80 -1.26 6.66
CA ALA A 381 14.71 -0.89 7.74
C ALA A 381 14.39 -1.62 9.07
N MET A 382 13.12 -1.90 9.36
CA MET A 382 12.72 -2.66 10.56
C MET A 382 13.32 -4.06 10.56
N VAL A 383 13.41 -4.70 9.39
CA VAL A 383 13.89 -6.09 9.25
C VAL A 383 15.42 -6.16 9.10
N ASP A 384 16.03 -5.15 8.49
CA ASP A 384 17.47 -5.15 8.20
C ASP A 384 18.34 -4.52 9.29
N ALA A 385 17.78 -3.61 10.09
CA ALA A 385 18.53 -2.77 11.03
C ALA A 385 17.86 -2.64 12.41
N GLU A 386 17.18 -3.68 12.88
CA GLU A 386 16.47 -3.68 14.18
C GLU A 386 17.37 -3.40 15.39
N ASP A 387 18.67 -3.63 15.29
CA ASP A 387 19.65 -3.49 16.39
C ASP A 387 20.23 -2.08 16.50
N ARG A 388 19.84 -1.18 15.58
CA ARG A 388 20.36 0.18 15.49
C ARG A 388 19.37 1.18 16.04
N GLU A 389 19.89 2.22 16.69
CA GLU A 389 19.09 3.42 16.92
C GLU A 389 18.51 3.88 15.58
N ALA A 390 17.26 4.34 15.60
CA ALA A 390 16.63 4.90 14.42
C ALA A 390 16.50 3.93 13.24
N LEU A 391 16.72 2.62 13.42
CA LEU A 391 16.87 1.66 12.32
C LEU A 391 17.99 2.07 11.32
N GLY A 392 18.98 2.84 11.78
CA GLY A 392 20.08 3.31 10.95
C GLY A 392 19.76 4.45 9.98
N PHE A 393 18.59 5.11 10.10
CA PHE A 393 18.26 6.25 9.24
C PHE A 393 19.15 7.47 9.51
N GLU A 394 19.66 8.06 8.42
CA GLU A 394 20.35 9.36 8.44
C GLU A 394 19.42 10.50 8.01
N GLY A 395 19.52 11.65 8.67
CA GLY A 395 18.64 12.79 8.42
C GLY A 395 17.19 12.56 8.89
N PHE A 396 16.23 13.20 8.21
CA PHE A 396 14.79 13.10 8.51
C PHE A 396 13.94 12.91 7.25
N PRO A 397 14.14 11.82 6.47
CA PRO A 397 13.23 11.47 5.39
C PRO A 397 11.85 11.02 5.93
N ALA A 398 10.90 10.75 5.03
CA ALA A 398 9.51 10.46 5.42
C ALA A 398 9.38 9.20 6.28
N GLU A 399 10.11 8.14 5.93
CA GLU A 399 10.21 6.87 6.64
C GLU A 399 10.79 7.04 8.06
N ARG A 400 11.73 7.97 8.25
CA ARG A 400 12.24 8.35 9.57
C ARG A 400 11.19 9.06 10.41
N GLY A 401 10.40 9.94 9.79
CA GLY A 401 9.24 10.56 10.46
C GLY A 401 8.20 9.52 10.89
N LEU A 402 7.95 8.51 10.06
CA LEU A 402 7.09 7.38 10.43
C LEU A 402 7.68 6.56 11.58
N TYR A 403 8.98 6.24 11.56
CA TYR A 403 9.65 5.57 12.68
C TYR A 403 9.44 6.31 14.01
N GLU A 404 9.71 7.62 14.03
CA GLU A 404 9.61 8.43 15.25
C GLU A 404 8.16 8.44 15.79
N THR A 405 7.17 8.44 14.89
CA THR A 405 5.74 8.53 15.23
C THR A 405 5.09 7.19 15.58
N LEU A 406 5.54 6.09 14.96
CA LEU A 406 4.86 4.78 15.04
C LEU A 406 5.56 3.81 15.99
N LEU A 407 6.88 3.92 16.13
CA LEU A 407 7.71 2.93 16.83
C LEU A 407 8.41 3.51 18.05
N LYS A 408 9.02 4.69 17.92
CA LYS A 408 9.77 5.30 19.02
C LYS A 408 8.85 5.98 20.03
N SER A 409 7.92 6.84 19.60
CA SER A 409 6.99 7.53 20.50
C SER A 409 6.02 6.59 21.21
N THR A 410 5.77 5.42 20.63
CA THR A 410 4.93 4.35 21.18
C THR A 410 5.72 3.35 22.02
N ASP A 411 7.05 3.52 22.12
CA ASP A 411 7.98 2.62 22.80
C ASP A 411 8.01 1.17 22.26
N LEU A 412 7.46 0.90 21.07
CA LEU A 412 7.53 -0.43 20.45
C LEU A 412 8.95 -0.80 19.99
N HIS A 413 9.79 0.20 19.67
CA HIS A 413 11.21 0.04 19.41
C HIS A 413 12.01 0.90 20.38
N ARG A 414 12.75 0.24 21.29
CA ARG A 414 13.43 0.89 22.42
C ARG A 414 14.68 0.14 22.84
N GLN A 415 15.49 0.78 23.69
CA GLN A 415 16.64 0.12 24.30
C GLN A 415 16.19 -0.89 25.35
N ASN A 416 16.78 -2.08 25.32
CA ASN A 416 16.62 -3.08 26.38
C ASN A 416 17.51 -2.74 27.60
N ALA A 417 17.46 -3.57 28.65
CA ALA A 417 18.26 -3.37 29.86
C ALA A 417 19.80 -3.35 29.63
N SER A 418 20.28 -3.91 28.51
CA SER A 418 21.70 -3.87 28.11
C SER A 418 22.09 -2.65 27.26
N GLY A 419 21.13 -1.76 26.95
CA GLY A 419 21.35 -0.58 26.10
C GLY A 419 21.33 -0.88 24.60
N ALA A 420 21.03 -2.11 24.18
CA ALA A 420 20.86 -2.49 22.78
C ALA A 420 19.44 -2.18 22.30
N TRP A 421 19.30 -1.73 21.06
CA TRP A 421 18.00 -1.44 20.45
C TRP A 421 17.30 -2.72 20.01
N HIS A 422 16.02 -2.84 20.35
CA HIS A 422 15.18 -3.99 19.98
C HIS A 422 13.71 -3.59 19.88
N PHE A 423 12.95 -4.41 19.15
CA PHE A 423 11.49 -4.42 19.28
C PHE A 423 11.10 -5.16 20.56
N ILE A 424 10.28 -4.53 21.40
CA ILE A 424 9.88 -5.07 22.69
C ILE A 424 8.36 -5.01 22.82
N ALA A 425 7.76 -6.10 23.28
CA ALA A 425 6.32 -6.17 23.48
C ALA A 425 5.83 -5.11 24.51
N PRO A 426 4.58 -4.66 24.39
CA PRO A 426 3.94 -3.83 25.41
C PRO A 426 3.95 -4.50 26.79
N GLY A 427 4.18 -3.71 27.83
CA GLY A 427 4.29 -4.16 29.22
C GLY A 427 5.20 -3.26 30.05
N ASP A 428 5.18 -3.46 31.38
CA ASP A 428 5.98 -2.70 32.36
C ASP A 428 5.84 -1.17 32.25
N GLY A 429 4.66 -0.69 31.82
CA GLY A 429 4.37 0.74 31.64
C GLY A 429 4.78 1.31 30.28
N PHE A 430 5.33 0.50 29.37
CA PHE A 430 5.71 0.91 28.01
C PHE A 430 4.70 0.39 26.97
N ALA A 431 4.47 1.20 25.93
CA ALA A 431 3.54 0.88 24.84
C ALA A 431 2.13 0.49 25.32
N THR A 432 1.67 1.03 26.46
CA THR A 432 0.44 0.63 27.16
C THR A 432 -0.81 0.67 26.26
N GLY A 433 -0.87 1.60 25.32
CA GLY A 433 -1.95 1.70 24.33
C GLY A 433 -2.08 0.48 23.41
N PHE A 434 -1.04 -0.35 23.28
CA PHE A 434 -1.03 -1.56 22.45
C PHE A 434 -1.22 -2.86 23.24
N GLU A 435 -1.24 -2.84 24.58
CA GLU A 435 -1.32 -4.05 25.42
C GLU A 435 -2.52 -4.94 25.06
N ARG A 436 -3.73 -4.35 25.03
CA ARG A 436 -4.96 -5.09 24.69
C ARG A 436 -4.93 -5.68 23.29
N LEU A 437 -4.32 -4.96 22.34
CA LEU A 437 -4.16 -5.43 20.96
C LEU A 437 -3.21 -6.64 20.93
N TRP A 438 -2.08 -6.55 21.62
CA TRP A 438 -1.10 -7.64 21.72
C TRP A 438 -1.70 -8.88 22.39
N GLU A 439 -2.44 -8.71 23.49
CA GLU A 439 -3.12 -9.80 24.19
C GLU A 439 -4.14 -10.51 23.30
N ALA A 440 -4.99 -9.74 22.61
CA ALA A 440 -5.96 -10.31 21.67
C ALA A 440 -5.29 -11.02 20.49
N THR A 441 -4.18 -10.47 19.98
CA THR A 441 -3.39 -11.11 18.91
C THR A 441 -2.77 -12.41 19.40
N ARG A 442 -2.22 -12.44 20.63
CA ARG A 442 -1.68 -13.67 21.22
C ARG A 442 -2.76 -14.73 21.43
N ALA A 443 -3.98 -14.32 21.79
CA ALA A 443 -5.10 -15.25 22.00
C ALA A 443 -5.54 -15.98 20.72
N LEU A 444 -5.20 -15.48 19.52
CA LEU A 444 -5.43 -16.21 18.26
C LEU A 444 -4.63 -17.53 18.20
N PHE A 445 -3.50 -17.59 18.90
CA PHE A 445 -2.62 -18.77 18.95
C PHE A 445 -3.00 -19.71 20.10
N SER A 446 -4.26 -20.13 20.12
CA SER A 446 -4.89 -20.94 21.18
C SER A 446 -4.18 -22.28 21.46
N ASP A 447 -3.64 -22.93 20.41
CA ASP A 447 -2.77 -24.10 20.51
C ASP A 447 -1.44 -23.82 19.79
N GLY A 448 -0.31 -24.31 20.31
CA GLY A 448 1.03 -24.11 19.70
C GLY A 448 1.22 -24.73 18.29
N ASN A 449 0.18 -25.40 17.77
CA ASN A 449 0.13 -25.93 16.42
C ASN A 449 -0.76 -25.10 15.47
N THR A 450 -1.55 -24.16 15.98
CA THR A 450 -2.44 -23.32 15.17
C THR A 450 -1.62 -22.36 14.32
N ARG A 451 -1.85 -22.38 13.00
CA ARG A 451 -1.36 -21.36 12.08
C ARG A 451 -2.45 -20.30 11.89
N VAL A 452 -2.06 -19.04 12.02
CA VAL A 452 -2.96 -17.89 11.88
C VAL A 452 -2.49 -17.06 10.69
N GLY A 453 -3.39 -16.75 9.75
CA GLY A 453 -3.05 -15.92 8.59
C GLY A 453 -2.76 -14.47 8.99
N ALA A 454 -1.89 -13.77 8.25
CA ALA A 454 -1.71 -12.33 8.47
C ALA A 454 -3.02 -11.54 8.26
N HIS A 455 -3.85 -11.97 7.30
CA HIS A 455 -5.18 -11.42 7.05
C HIS A 455 -6.15 -11.62 8.22
N ASP A 456 -6.09 -12.74 8.94
CA ASP A 456 -6.91 -12.98 10.13
C ASP A 456 -6.55 -11.99 11.26
N ILE A 457 -5.25 -11.71 11.41
CA ILE A 457 -4.76 -10.70 12.38
C ILE A 457 -5.24 -9.31 11.97
N TYR A 458 -5.15 -8.95 10.68
CA TYR A 458 -5.66 -7.69 10.17
C TYR A 458 -7.18 -7.56 10.38
N ALA A 459 -7.94 -8.63 10.16
CA ALA A 459 -9.38 -8.66 10.40
C ALA A 459 -9.71 -8.44 11.89
N LEU A 460 -8.97 -9.08 12.81
CA LEU A 460 -9.08 -8.85 14.25
C LEU A 460 -8.82 -7.38 14.60
N TRP A 461 -7.75 -6.79 14.06
CA TRP A 461 -7.35 -5.41 14.35
C TRP A 461 -8.31 -4.38 13.77
N SER A 462 -8.89 -4.64 12.60
CA SER A 462 -9.92 -3.79 11.98
C SER A 462 -11.26 -3.85 12.72
N ALA A 463 -11.55 -4.92 13.45
CA ALA A 463 -12.80 -5.08 14.17
C ALA A 463 -12.84 -4.26 15.49
N PRO A 464 -14.03 -3.86 15.97
CA PRO A 464 -14.21 -3.42 17.36
C PRO A 464 -13.71 -4.50 18.34
N PRO A 465 -13.05 -4.14 19.46
CA PRO A 465 -12.90 -2.79 20.01
C PRO A 465 -11.66 -2.02 19.53
N PHE A 466 -10.91 -2.52 18.54
CA PHE A 466 -9.66 -1.91 18.09
C PHE A 466 -9.88 -0.93 16.94
N GLY A 467 -10.47 -1.40 15.83
CA GLY A 467 -10.71 -0.56 14.65
C GLY A 467 -9.46 0.12 14.11
N MET A 468 -8.32 -0.58 14.12
CA MET A 468 -7.05 -0.12 13.59
C MET A 468 -7.14 0.06 12.07
N LYS A 469 -6.64 1.21 11.59
CA LYS A 469 -6.63 1.56 10.17
C LYS A 469 -5.63 0.73 9.38
N GLU A 470 -5.99 0.34 8.16
CA GLU A 470 -5.19 -0.54 7.29
C GLU A 470 -3.77 -0.02 7.04
N GLY A 471 -3.60 1.30 6.96
CA GLY A 471 -2.29 1.92 6.78
C GLY A 471 -1.27 1.58 7.88
N LEU A 472 -1.72 1.34 9.11
CA LEU A 472 -0.87 1.00 10.28
C LEU A 472 -0.53 -0.48 10.37
N GLN A 473 -1.43 -1.35 9.91
CA GLN A 473 -1.39 -2.78 10.21
C GLN A 473 -0.07 -3.45 9.81
N PRO A 474 0.55 -3.17 8.63
CA PRO A 474 1.83 -3.79 8.29
C PRO A 474 2.96 -3.44 9.25
N VAL A 475 3.04 -2.18 9.71
CA VAL A 475 4.08 -1.73 10.65
C VAL A 475 3.89 -2.40 12.01
N VAL A 476 2.65 -2.45 12.49
CA VAL A 476 2.33 -3.09 13.78
C VAL A 476 2.56 -4.61 13.72
N LEU A 477 2.24 -5.28 12.60
CA LEU A 477 2.50 -6.70 12.41
C LEU A 477 4.00 -7.01 12.39
N THR A 478 4.79 -6.22 11.66
CA THR A 478 6.25 -6.39 11.67
C THR A 478 6.83 -6.16 13.06
N ALA A 479 6.37 -5.13 13.78
CA ALA A 479 6.79 -4.90 15.17
C ALA A 479 6.40 -6.07 16.09
N PHE A 480 5.19 -6.63 15.94
CA PHE A 480 4.73 -7.81 16.69
C PHE A 480 5.60 -9.04 16.38
N MET A 481 5.92 -9.30 15.11
CA MET A 481 6.77 -10.40 14.68
C MET A 481 8.20 -10.26 15.24
N LEU A 482 8.78 -9.06 15.18
CA LEU A 482 10.15 -8.82 15.65
C LEU A 482 10.24 -8.86 17.19
N ALA A 483 9.25 -8.30 17.90
CA ALA A 483 9.18 -8.38 19.36
C ALA A 483 9.02 -9.82 19.88
N HIS A 484 8.49 -10.71 19.06
CA HIS A 484 8.30 -12.12 19.37
C HIS A 484 9.08 -13.04 18.43
N LYS A 485 10.21 -12.58 17.86
CA LYS A 485 11.00 -13.37 16.90
C LYS A 485 11.52 -14.69 17.48
N ALA A 486 11.69 -14.74 18.80
CA ALA A 486 12.04 -15.96 19.54
C ALA A 486 10.84 -16.89 19.81
N ASN A 487 9.61 -16.50 19.48
CA ASN A 487 8.40 -17.29 19.73
C ASN A 487 7.53 -17.46 18.50
N ILE A 488 7.80 -16.77 17.39
CA ILE A 488 6.98 -16.80 16.19
C ILE A 488 7.74 -17.43 15.03
N ALA A 489 7.13 -18.45 14.44
CA ALA A 489 7.53 -19.00 13.15
C ALA A 489 6.66 -18.39 12.05
N VAL A 490 7.30 -17.83 11.01
CA VAL A 490 6.63 -17.25 9.84
C VAL A 490 6.66 -18.26 8.69
N TYR A 491 5.54 -18.39 7.98
CA TYR A 491 5.40 -19.26 6.82
C TYR A 491 4.84 -18.48 5.63
N LYS A 492 5.41 -18.69 4.45
CA LYS A 492 4.96 -18.16 3.16
C LYS A 492 4.55 -19.31 2.25
N ASP A 493 3.33 -19.29 1.72
CA ASP A 493 2.75 -20.39 0.91
C ASP A 493 2.88 -21.76 1.60
N GLY A 494 2.75 -21.77 2.93
CA GLY A 494 2.90 -22.94 3.79
C GLY A 494 4.35 -23.38 4.08
N MET A 495 5.35 -22.75 3.45
CA MET A 495 6.78 -22.99 3.64
C MET A 495 7.36 -22.07 4.70
N PHE A 496 8.19 -22.60 5.60
CA PHE A 496 8.81 -21.78 6.64
C PHE A 496 9.79 -20.76 6.08
N VAL A 497 9.73 -19.53 6.60
CA VAL A 497 10.63 -18.41 6.27
C VAL A 497 11.72 -18.33 7.36
N PRO A 498 12.98 -18.73 7.07
CA PRO A 498 14.05 -18.78 8.06
C PRO A 498 14.48 -17.42 8.57
N ARG A 499 14.41 -16.38 7.76
CA ARG A 499 14.65 -15.01 8.19
C ARG A 499 13.70 -14.17 7.37
N LEU A 500 12.94 -13.31 8.03
CA LEU A 500 12.12 -12.34 7.33
C LEU A 500 13.08 -11.40 6.58
N THR A 501 12.89 -11.19 5.28
CA THR A 501 13.67 -10.22 4.50
C THR A 501 12.79 -9.09 3.99
N ASP A 502 13.40 -8.04 3.44
CA ASP A 502 12.74 -6.96 2.69
C ASP A 502 11.81 -7.49 1.58
N PHE A 503 12.23 -8.52 0.85
CA PHE A 503 11.43 -9.19 -0.18
C PHE A 503 10.16 -9.84 0.39
N ASP A 504 10.27 -10.53 1.53
CA ASP A 504 9.10 -11.15 2.17
C ASP A 504 8.11 -10.09 2.68
N VAL A 505 8.61 -8.96 3.18
CA VAL A 505 7.78 -7.80 3.54
C VAL A 505 7.03 -7.26 2.32
N ASP A 506 7.70 -7.09 1.18
CA ASP A 506 7.09 -6.59 -0.05
C ASP A 506 6.00 -7.54 -0.56
N GLU A 507 6.24 -8.86 -0.51
CA GLU A 507 5.21 -9.85 -0.86
C GLU A 507 4.03 -9.83 0.12
N CYS A 508 4.29 -9.70 1.43
CA CYS A 508 3.21 -9.64 2.45
C CYS A 508 2.37 -8.36 2.33
N LEU A 509 2.98 -7.24 1.92
CA LEU A 509 2.27 -6.00 1.63
C LEU A 509 1.34 -6.11 0.42
N GLN A 510 1.69 -6.94 -0.56
CA GLN A 510 0.90 -7.19 -1.75
C GLN A 510 -0.22 -8.20 -1.50
N ASP A 511 0.11 -9.29 -0.81
CA ASP A 511 -0.80 -10.41 -0.56
C ASP A 511 -0.53 -11.02 0.83
N PRO A 512 -1.22 -10.52 1.89
CA PRO A 512 -1.07 -11.04 3.24
C PRO A 512 -1.64 -12.46 3.40
N ASP A 513 -2.47 -12.96 2.49
CA ASP A 513 -3.08 -14.29 2.59
C ASP A 513 -2.04 -15.41 2.42
N ARG A 514 -0.94 -15.10 1.72
CA ARG A 514 0.20 -16.01 1.55
C ARG A 514 1.01 -16.22 2.82
N PHE A 515 0.85 -15.34 3.82
CA PHE A 515 1.63 -15.36 5.05
C PHE A 515 0.81 -15.88 6.23
N SER A 516 1.40 -16.79 6.99
CA SER A 516 0.84 -17.29 8.24
C SER A 516 1.90 -17.37 9.33
N LEU A 517 1.46 -17.21 10.57
CA LEU A 517 2.30 -17.23 11.75
C LEU A 517 1.91 -18.41 12.63
N ARG A 518 2.89 -18.95 13.37
CA ARG A 518 2.66 -19.97 14.40
C ARG A 518 3.42 -19.60 15.65
N TRP A 519 2.74 -19.68 16.80
CA TRP A 519 3.38 -19.51 18.09
C TRP A 519 4.11 -20.78 18.53
N VAL A 520 5.36 -20.63 18.93
CA VAL A 520 6.26 -21.67 19.40
C VAL A 520 6.52 -21.45 20.88
N ALA A 521 5.97 -22.35 21.70
CA ALA A 521 6.33 -22.45 23.11
C ALA A 521 7.74 -23.04 23.23
N ILE A 522 8.68 -22.22 23.73
CA ILE A 522 10.02 -22.66 24.10
C ILE A 522 10.00 -23.00 25.60
N ASP A 523 10.11 -24.28 25.92
CA ASP A 523 10.35 -24.75 27.28
C ASP A 523 11.86 -24.81 27.60
N GLU A 524 12.20 -25.13 28.85
CA GLU A 524 13.61 -25.23 29.27
C GLU A 524 14.42 -26.25 28.47
N ASP A 525 13.81 -27.34 28.02
CA ASP A 525 14.52 -28.41 27.31
C ASP A 525 14.84 -27.98 25.87
N LYS A 526 13.89 -27.32 25.19
CA LYS A 526 14.11 -26.68 23.90
C LYS A 526 15.18 -25.60 23.99
N ASN A 527 15.18 -24.77 25.03
CA ASN A 527 16.24 -23.78 25.26
C ASN A 527 17.63 -24.43 25.40
N ARG A 528 17.74 -25.58 26.05
CA ARG A 528 19.01 -26.33 26.15
C ARG A 528 19.46 -26.88 24.81
N ILE A 529 18.54 -27.46 24.02
CA ILE A 529 18.82 -27.96 22.67
C ILE A 529 19.38 -26.84 21.81
N LEU A 530 18.67 -25.71 21.77
CA LEU A 530 19.01 -24.56 20.93
C LEU A 530 20.37 -23.95 21.30
N ASN A 531 20.63 -23.73 22.60
CA ASN A 531 21.94 -23.28 23.08
C ASN A 531 23.07 -24.27 22.75
N GLY A 532 22.78 -25.57 22.80
CA GLY A 532 23.73 -26.60 22.39
C GLY A 532 24.03 -26.56 20.90
N ILE A 533 23.01 -26.36 20.06
CA ILE A 533 23.17 -26.21 18.61
C ILE A 533 24.02 -24.98 18.27
N SER A 534 23.79 -23.82 18.89
CA SER A 534 24.62 -22.63 18.67
C SER A 534 26.09 -22.89 18.95
N LYS A 535 26.40 -23.60 20.04
CA LYS A 535 27.79 -23.97 20.38
C LYS A 535 28.39 -24.91 19.33
N LEU A 536 27.62 -25.90 18.87
CA LEU A 536 28.07 -26.85 17.85
C LEU A 536 28.29 -26.18 16.48
N LEU A 537 27.44 -25.22 16.09
CA LEU A 537 27.64 -24.43 14.87
C LEU A 537 28.89 -23.56 14.94
N ALA A 538 29.15 -22.94 16.08
CA ALA A 538 30.38 -22.20 16.32
C ALA A 538 31.64 -23.10 16.26
N GLU A 539 31.55 -24.35 16.74
CA GLU A 539 32.65 -25.34 16.64
C GLU A 539 33.01 -25.66 15.17
N VAL A 540 32.07 -25.56 14.22
CA VAL A 540 32.30 -25.85 12.79
C VAL A 540 32.53 -24.57 11.94
N GLY A 541 32.74 -23.42 12.59
CA GLY A 541 33.06 -22.17 11.90
C GLY A 541 31.85 -21.40 11.33
N GLU A 542 30.63 -21.82 11.66
CA GLU A 542 29.39 -21.12 11.30
C GLU A 542 29.01 -20.14 12.41
N SER A 543 28.86 -18.85 12.08
CA SER A 543 28.43 -17.84 13.04
C SER A 543 26.92 -17.89 13.22
N ALA A 544 26.45 -18.44 14.35
CA ALA A 544 25.09 -18.23 14.81
C ALA A 544 24.93 -16.75 15.17
N GLY A 545 24.28 -15.98 14.29
CA GLY A 545 23.94 -14.59 14.56
C GLY A 545 22.98 -14.50 15.77
N SER A 546 23.40 -13.78 16.80
CA SER A 546 22.65 -13.47 18.03
C SER A 546 22.32 -14.64 18.98
N ALA A 547 22.12 -14.29 20.25
CA ALA A 547 21.89 -15.20 21.38
C ALA A 547 20.51 -15.89 21.39
N ASP A 548 19.74 -15.78 20.31
CA ASP A 548 18.36 -16.25 20.28
C ASP A 548 18.26 -17.76 19.97
N PRO A 549 17.50 -18.52 20.78
CA PRO A 549 17.39 -19.96 20.60
C PRO A 549 16.92 -20.40 19.20
N LEU A 550 15.98 -19.70 18.56
CA LEU A 550 15.48 -20.05 17.22
C LEU A 550 16.49 -19.74 16.09
N GLU A 551 17.43 -18.81 16.28
CA GLU A 551 18.50 -18.55 15.31
C GLU A 551 19.47 -19.73 15.21
N ALA A 552 19.67 -20.47 16.31
CA ALA A 552 20.44 -21.72 16.29
C ALA A 552 19.83 -22.77 15.34
N ALA A 553 18.51 -22.90 15.39
CA ALA A 553 17.76 -23.81 14.53
C ALA A 553 17.83 -23.39 13.06
N ARG A 554 17.71 -22.08 12.80
CA ARG A 554 17.85 -21.50 11.45
C ARG A 554 19.27 -21.69 10.91
N GLY A 555 20.28 -21.45 11.74
CA GLY A 555 21.70 -21.66 11.42
C GLY A 555 22.00 -23.10 11.03
N LEU A 556 21.40 -24.09 11.71
CA LEU A 556 21.57 -25.50 11.38
C LEU A 556 21.04 -25.84 9.99
N VAL A 557 19.84 -25.35 9.64
CA VAL A 557 19.27 -25.54 8.31
C VAL A 557 20.11 -24.81 7.26
N ALA A 558 20.44 -23.54 7.50
CA ALA A 558 21.23 -22.72 6.60
C ALA A 558 22.60 -23.35 6.29
N MET A 559 23.30 -23.88 7.30
CA MET A 559 24.56 -24.60 7.14
C MET A 559 24.44 -25.76 6.15
N VAL A 560 23.39 -26.59 6.26
CA VAL A 560 23.17 -27.73 5.35
C VAL A 560 22.84 -27.28 3.93
N PHE A 561 22.06 -26.19 3.76
CA PHE A 561 21.77 -25.62 2.44
C PHE A 561 23.01 -25.00 1.78
N ASN A 562 23.93 -24.44 2.58
CA ASN A 562 25.17 -23.81 2.12
C ASN A 562 26.32 -24.81 1.89
N LEU A 563 26.15 -26.10 2.20
CA LEU A 563 27.14 -27.13 1.90
C LEU A 563 27.46 -27.18 0.40
N PRO A 564 28.72 -27.49 0.01
CA PRO A 564 29.06 -27.75 -1.39
C PRO A 564 28.16 -28.84 -1.99
N GLU A 565 27.78 -28.70 -3.28
CA GLU A 565 26.84 -29.62 -3.96
C GLU A 565 27.25 -31.10 -3.83
N TRP A 566 28.54 -31.40 -3.87
CA TRP A 566 29.03 -32.76 -3.65
C TRP A 566 28.68 -33.29 -2.25
N ALA A 567 28.90 -32.50 -1.19
CA ALA A 567 28.59 -32.87 0.19
C ALA A 567 27.06 -33.05 0.40
N ARG A 568 26.25 -32.28 -0.33
CA ARG A 568 24.79 -32.44 -0.36
C ARG A 568 24.32 -33.75 -1.01
N ARG A 569 25.13 -34.35 -1.89
CA ARG A 569 24.73 -35.52 -2.72
C ARG A 569 25.49 -36.81 -2.40
N THR A 570 26.64 -36.73 -1.74
CA THR A 570 27.54 -37.87 -1.51
C THR A 570 26.89 -38.99 -0.71
N GLN A 571 27.25 -40.23 -1.02
CA GLN A 571 26.85 -41.43 -0.28
C GLN A 571 27.97 -41.95 0.64
N ARG A 572 29.05 -41.18 0.82
CA ARG A 572 30.22 -41.54 1.64
C ARG A 572 30.12 -41.15 3.11
N LEU A 573 29.04 -40.47 3.49
CA LEU A 573 28.73 -40.12 4.87
C LEU A 573 28.22 -41.33 5.66
N GLY A 574 28.36 -41.33 6.98
CA GLY A 574 27.71 -42.27 7.88
C GLY A 574 26.19 -42.20 7.78
N ASP A 575 25.49 -43.29 8.11
CA ASP A 575 24.03 -43.41 7.91
C ASP A 575 23.24 -42.34 8.67
N THR A 576 23.66 -42.01 9.90
CA THR A 576 23.06 -40.93 10.69
C THR A 576 23.26 -39.55 10.06
N ALA A 577 24.44 -39.26 9.50
CA ALA A 577 24.74 -37.99 8.83
C ALA A 577 23.97 -37.85 7.51
N LYS A 578 23.82 -38.95 6.74
CA LYS A 578 22.97 -38.99 5.54
C LYS A 578 21.51 -38.70 5.88
N ALA A 579 20.96 -39.39 6.86
CA ALA A 579 19.57 -39.23 7.27
C ALA A 579 19.30 -37.81 7.78
N MET A 580 20.23 -37.25 8.57
CA MET A 580 20.15 -35.87 9.05
C MET A 580 20.17 -34.86 7.90
N ARG A 581 21.11 -34.99 6.95
CA ARG A 581 21.21 -34.14 5.77
C ARG A 581 19.93 -34.21 4.93
N ASP A 582 19.47 -35.41 4.60
CA ASP A 582 18.29 -35.60 3.75
C ASP A 582 17.02 -35.07 4.41
N MET A 583 16.90 -35.20 5.73
CA MET A 583 15.81 -34.64 6.53
C MET A 583 15.85 -33.11 6.53
N LEU A 584 17.02 -32.50 6.75
CA LEU A 584 17.19 -31.05 6.77
C LEU A 584 17.00 -30.41 5.38
N LEU A 585 17.42 -31.09 4.30
CA LEU A 585 17.20 -30.61 2.92
C LEU A 585 15.73 -30.70 2.47
N LYS A 586 14.96 -31.64 3.03
CA LYS A 586 13.52 -31.83 2.72
C LYS A 586 12.59 -31.14 3.72
N ALA A 587 13.15 -30.47 4.72
CA ALA A 587 12.41 -29.85 5.81
C ALA A 587 11.53 -28.69 5.29
N SER A 588 10.21 -28.82 5.39
CA SER A 588 9.27 -27.71 5.18
C SER A 588 8.96 -26.94 6.47
N ASP A 589 9.23 -27.55 7.63
CA ASP A 589 9.02 -26.97 8.96
C ASP A 589 10.23 -27.25 9.87
N PRO A 590 11.18 -26.30 9.99
CA PRO A 590 12.39 -26.46 10.81
C PRO A 590 12.13 -26.70 12.29
N HIS A 591 11.02 -26.22 12.84
CA HIS A 591 10.68 -26.53 14.23
C HIS A 591 10.31 -28.00 14.38
N LYS A 592 9.46 -28.52 13.49
CA LYS A 592 9.14 -29.96 13.48
C LYS A 592 10.43 -30.77 13.25
N VAL A 593 11.24 -30.36 12.28
CA VAL A 593 12.49 -31.08 11.98
C VAL A 593 13.44 -31.07 13.16
N LEU A 594 13.58 -29.96 13.88
CA LEU A 594 14.55 -29.86 14.97
C LEU A 594 14.10 -30.51 16.27
N PHE A 595 12.84 -30.33 16.67
CA PHE A 595 12.35 -30.82 17.96
C PHE A 595 11.65 -32.17 17.91
N VAL A 596 11.20 -32.61 16.72
CA VAL A 596 10.47 -33.86 16.55
C VAL A 596 11.28 -34.83 15.70
N ASP A 597 11.56 -34.47 14.45
CA ASP A 597 12.10 -35.43 13.48
C ASP A 597 13.58 -35.77 13.77
N LEU A 598 14.43 -34.76 14.04
CA LEU A 598 15.83 -34.98 14.43
C LEU A 598 15.95 -35.59 15.82
N ALA A 599 15.05 -35.23 16.76
CA ALA A 599 15.07 -35.81 18.10
C ALA A 599 14.78 -37.32 18.03
N SER A 600 13.81 -37.70 17.19
CA SER A 600 13.51 -39.09 16.88
C SER A 600 14.66 -39.79 16.13
N LEU A 601 15.26 -39.14 15.13
CA LEU A 601 16.37 -39.70 14.35
C LEU A 601 17.60 -40.00 15.21
N LEU A 602 17.92 -39.09 16.13
CA LEU A 602 19.06 -39.20 17.05
C LEU A 602 18.75 -40.08 18.26
N ASN A 603 17.51 -40.56 18.40
CA ASN A 603 17.00 -41.33 19.53
C ASN A 603 17.33 -40.66 20.89
N ALA A 604 17.16 -39.34 20.94
CA ALA A 604 17.47 -38.53 22.10
C ALA A 604 16.25 -38.38 23.02
N ALA A 605 16.43 -38.68 24.31
CA ALA A 605 15.35 -38.63 25.30
C ALA A 605 15.24 -37.27 26.00
N ASP A 606 16.30 -36.45 25.93
CA ASP A 606 16.39 -35.13 26.55
C ASP A 606 17.31 -34.20 25.75
N GLY A 607 17.30 -32.89 26.03
CA GLY A 607 18.13 -31.94 25.31
C GLY A 607 19.65 -32.18 25.40
N LYS A 608 20.12 -32.85 26.46
CA LYS A 608 21.56 -33.13 26.64
C LYS A 608 22.04 -34.28 25.75
N SER A 609 21.26 -35.36 25.69
CA SER A 609 21.51 -36.50 24.81
C SER A 609 21.37 -36.08 23.33
N TYR A 610 20.43 -35.18 23.03
CA TYR A 610 20.26 -34.59 21.70
C TYR A 610 21.53 -33.89 21.22
N VAL A 611 22.04 -32.92 21.98
CA VAL A 611 23.23 -32.13 21.60
C VAL A 611 24.46 -33.04 21.48
N LYS A 612 24.60 -34.03 22.37
CA LYS A 612 25.70 -35.01 22.30
C LYS A 612 25.63 -35.85 21.02
N ALA A 613 24.44 -36.32 20.66
CA ALA A 613 24.22 -37.14 19.46
C ALA A 613 24.35 -36.33 18.16
N LEU A 614 24.03 -35.04 18.18
CA LEU A 614 24.10 -34.15 17.02
C LEU A 614 25.55 -33.79 16.62
N ARG A 615 26.48 -33.71 17.58
CA ARG A 615 27.86 -33.23 17.35
C ARG A 615 28.59 -33.99 16.24
N ALA A 616 28.61 -35.32 16.30
CA ALA A 616 29.39 -36.13 15.36
C ALA A 616 28.85 -36.07 13.91
N PRO A 617 27.54 -36.28 13.65
CA PRO A 617 26.96 -36.08 12.33
C PRO A 617 27.17 -34.67 11.76
N LEU A 618 27.06 -33.63 12.61
CA LEU A 618 27.26 -32.25 12.17
C LEU A 618 28.70 -31.98 11.74
N GLN A 619 29.68 -32.40 12.53
CA GLN A 619 31.11 -32.27 12.19
C GLN A 619 31.46 -33.06 10.92
N GLU A 620 30.87 -34.25 10.76
CA GLU A 620 31.04 -35.05 9.55
C GLU A 620 30.51 -34.33 8.31
N LEU A 621 29.31 -33.75 8.38
CA LEU A 621 28.72 -32.98 7.27
C LEU A 621 29.56 -31.74 6.92
N ALA A 622 29.98 -30.97 7.92
CA ALA A 622 30.79 -29.77 7.74
C ALA A 622 32.16 -30.09 7.10
N GLY A 623 32.81 -31.17 7.56
CA GLY A 623 34.16 -31.55 7.14
C GLY A 623 34.23 -32.46 5.90
N ALA A 624 33.12 -33.01 5.42
CA ALA A 624 33.12 -34.03 4.37
C ALA A 624 33.82 -33.60 3.08
N TYR A 625 33.56 -32.36 2.65
CA TYR A 625 34.12 -31.84 1.40
C TYR A 625 35.63 -31.60 1.50
N GLU A 626 36.10 -31.01 2.61
CA GLU A 626 37.53 -30.80 2.84
C GLU A 626 38.29 -32.12 2.96
N LYS A 627 37.70 -33.10 3.66
CA LYS A 627 38.27 -34.45 3.79
C LYS A 627 38.42 -35.14 2.42
N MET A 628 37.40 -35.03 1.56
CA MET A 628 37.46 -35.57 0.20
C MET A 628 38.58 -34.91 -0.61
N LEU A 629 38.68 -33.59 -0.56
CA LEU A 629 39.74 -32.85 -1.24
C LEU A 629 41.14 -33.27 -0.75
N ALA A 630 41.34 -33.37 0.57
CA ALA A 630 42.61 -33.80 1.15
C ALA A 630 43.00 -35.24 0.74
N GLU A 631 42.03 -36.15 0.63
CA GLU A 631 42.26 -37.52 0.15
C GLU A 631 42.73 -37.53 -1.32
N VAL A 632 42.06 -36.75 -2.17
CA VAL A 632 42.42 -36.59 -3.59
C VAL A 632 43.80 -35.97 -3.74
N GLU A 633 44.08 -34.90 -2.99
CA GLU A 633 45.40 -34.23 -2.97
C GLU A 633 46.51 -35.21 -2.57
N GLY A 634 46.30 -35.99 -1.50
CA GLY A 634 47.27 -36.99 -1.05
C GLY A 634 47.60 -38.01 -2.14
N LYS A 635 46.57 -38.60 -2.77
CA LYS A 635 46.74 -39.55 -3.87
C LYS A 635 47.43 -38.95 -5.09
N MET A 636 47.12 -37.68 -5.41
CA MET A 636 47.75 -36.95 -6.51
C MET A 636 49.24 -36.71 -6.24
N LEU A 637 49.58 -36.19 -5.05
CA LEU A 637 50.97 -35.91 -4.66
C LEU A 637 51.80 -37.20 -4.61
N GLU A 638 51.25 -38.28 -4.07
CA GLU A 638 51.88 -39.60 -4.07
C GLU A 638 52.16 -40.09 -5.50
N ALA A 639 51.19 -39.98 -6.41
CA ALA A 639 51.36 -40.39 -7.80
C ALA A 639 52.40 -39.53 -8.56
N LEU A 640 52.60 -38.27 -8.16
CA LEU A 640 53.59 -37.34 -8.69
C LEU A 640 54.98 -37.48 -8.05
N ASP A 641 55.12 -38.32 -7.02
CA ASP A 641 56.30 -38.40 -6.16
C ASP A 641 56.67 -37.03 -5.56
N ALA A 642 55.66 -36.32 -5.06
CA ALA A 642 55.78 -34.99 -4.47
C ALA A 642 55.33 -35.01 -3.00
N ARG A 643 55.80 -34.02 -2.23
CA ARG A 643 55.40 -33.87 -0.83
C ARG A 643 54.71 -32.53 -0.60
N ARG A 644 53.75 -32.51 0.32
CA ARG A 644 52.95 -31.31 0.63
C ARG A 644 53.75 -30.20 1.32
N ASP A 645 54.84 -30.56 1.99
CA ASP A 645 55.79 -29.62 2.63
C ASP A 645 56.74 -28.95 1.64
N ASP A 646 56.76 -29.37 0.37
CA ASP A 646 57.68 -28.90 -0.66
C ASP A 646 56.97 -28.68 -2.00
N LEU A 647 55.92 -27.83 -1.97
CA LEU A 647 55.15 -27.50 -3.18
C LEU A 647 55.96 -26.69 -4.20
N GLU A 648 57.00 -25.97 -3.79
CA GLU A 648 57.82 -25.19 -4.71
C GLU A 648 58.62 -26.11 -5.65
N ALA A 649 59.17 -27.20 -5.13
CA ALA A 649 59.80 -28.23 -5.96
C ALA A 649 58.80 -28.81 -7.00
N LEU A 650 57.55 -29.05 -6.61
CA LEU A 650 56.52 -29.52 -7.54
C LEU A 650 56.19 -28.47 -8.62
N ARG A 651 56.16 -27.18 -8.27
CA ARG A 651 55.92 -26.10 -9.24
C ARG A 651 57.04 -25.97 -10.26
N GLU A 652 58.29 -26.04 -9.83
CA GLU A 652 59.44 -25.98 -10.77
C GLU A 652 59.44 -27.17 -11.72
N ARG A 653 59.22 -28.38 -11.20
CA ARG A 653 59.01 -29.58 -12.02
C ARG A 653 57.89 -29.38 -13.04
N ALA A 654 56.77 -28.79 -12.62
CA ALA A 654 55.63 -28.54 -13.51
C ALA A 654 55.89 -27.48 -14.59
N ARG A 655 56.64 -26.41 -14.27
CA ARG A 655 57.10 -25.41 -15.25
C ARG A 655 58.01 -26.04 -16.31
N SER A 656 58.88 -26.97 -15.90
CA SER A 656 59.79 -27.66 -16.80
C SER A 656 59.05 -28.51 -17.86
N VAL A 657 57.95 -29.18 -17.49
CA VAL A 657 57.14 -30.06 -18.35
C VAL A 657 56.16 -29.28 -19.24
N SER A 658 55.72 -28.09 -18.79
CA SER A 658 54.70 -27.32 -19.50
C SER A 658 55.11 -26.95 -20.94
N GLY A 659 54.28 -27.33 -21.91
CA GLY A 659 54.45 -27.02 -23.34
C GLY A 659 55.39 -27.94 -24.10
N ILE A 660 55.87 -29.02 -23.49
CA ILE A 660 56.79 -30.00 -24.12
C ILE A 660 56.04 -31.24 -24.59
N SER A 661 54.96 -31.63 -23.91
CA SER A 661 54.34 -32.93 -24.11
C SER A 661 53.57 -33.09 -25.42
N GLY A 662 53.13 -31.97 -26.02
CA GLY A 662 52.26 -31.95 -27.21
C GLY A 662 50.83 -32.44 -26.95
N ASP A 663 50.50 -32.88 -25.73
CA ASP A 663 49.14 -33.23 -25.31
C ASP A 663 48.55 -32.05 -24.52
N LEU A 664 47.55 -31.42 -25.11
CA LEU A 664 46.83 -30.27 -24.55
C LEU A 664 46.31 -30.51 -23.11
N ARG A 665 45.91 -31.75 -22.77
CA ARG A 665 45.42 -32.08 -21.43
C ARG A 665 46.55 -32.22 -20.42
N LEU A 666 47.69 -32.78 -20.84
CA LEU A 666 48.87 -32.89 -19.98
C LEU A 666 49.51 -31.53 -19.74
N ASP A 667 49.57 -30.68 -20.76
CA ASP A 667 50.05 -29.29 -20.62
C ASP A 667 49.11 -28.45 -19.73
N ALA A 668 47.79 -28.65 -19.84
CA ALA A 668 46.83 -28.04 -18.93
C ALA A 668 47.01 -28.51 -17.47
N PHE A 669 47.30 -29.79 -17.27
CA PHE A 669 47.59 -30.34 -15.94
C PHE A 669 48.89 -29.77 -15.36
N ALA A 670 49.99 -29.77 -16.14
CA ALA A 670 51.26 -29.18 -15.75
C ALA A 670 51.13 -27.67 -15.43
N THR A 671 50.36 -26.92 -16.23
CA THR A 671 50.11 -25.49 -15.99
C THR A 671 49.34 -25.25 -14.68
N ARG A 672 48.38 -26.11 -14.33
CA ARG A 672 47.66 -26.02 -13.05
C ARG A 672 48.55 -26.40 -11.87
N LEU A 673 49.42 -27.40 -12.03
CA LEU A 673 50.43 -27.76 -11.01
C LEU A 673 51.48 -26.65 -10.80
N ALA A 674 51.90 -25.96 -11.85
CA ALA A 674 52.86 -24.85 -11.76
C ALA A 674 52.34 -23.67 -10.91
N ASN A 675 51.02 -23.55 -10.78
CA ASN A 675 50.33 -22.55 -9.96
C ASN A 675 49.66 -23.14 -8.71
N PHE A 676 49.97 -24.40 -8.36
CA PHE A 676 49.30 -25.07 -7.25
C PHE A 676 49.81 -24.55 -5.89
N ASP A 677 48.90 -24.01 -5.08
CA ASP A 677 49.19 -23.39 -3.79
C ASP A 677 48.77 -24.21 -2.56
N GLY A 678 48.23 -25.41 -2.78
CA GLY A 678 47.66 -26.23 -1.71
C GLY A 678 46.31 -25.70 -1.21
N GLY A 679 45.84 -24.57 -1.74
CA GLY A 679 44.54 -23.99 -1.45
C GLY A 679 43.40 -24.73 -2.14
N ARG A 680 42.20 -24.55 -1.60
CA ARG A 680 40.97 -25.18 -2.12
C ARG A 680 40.73 -24.88 -3.60
N ALA A 681 40.88 -23.63 -4.02
CA ALA A 681 40.59 -23.20 -5.39
C ALA A 681 41.55 -23.82 -6.43
N SER A 682 42.83 -23.93 -6.11
CA SER A 682 43.83 -24.53 -7.01
C SER A 682 43.61 -26.05 -7.15
N LEU A 683 43.28 -26.72 -6.05
CA LEU A 683 42.93 -28.14 -6.06
C LEU A 683 41.62 -28.42 -6.81
N GLU A 684 40.58 -27.59 -6.61
CA GLU A 684 39.33 -27.70 -7.35
C GLU A 684 39.55 -27.52 -8.86
N GLY A 685 40.44 -26.61 -9.24
CA GLY A 685 40.86 -26.42 -10.63
C GLY A 685 41.50 -27.67 -11.22
N ILE A 686 42.42 -28.32 -10.50
CA ILE A 686 43.06 -29.57 -10.95
C ILE A 686 42.03 -30.70 -11.05
N LEU A 687 41.20 -30.85 -10.02
CA LEU A 687 40.18 -31.90 -9.98
C LEU A 687 39.12 -31.73 -11.07
N SER A 688 38.76 -30.49 -11.41
CA SER A 688 37.86 -30.20 -12.53
C SER A 688 38.44 -30.61 -13.88
N LEU A 689 39.78 -30.60 -14.05
CA LEU A 689 40.44 -31.10 -15.27
C LEU A 689 40.25 -32.61 -15.41
N ALA A 690 40.43 -33.33 -14.31
CA ALA A 690 40.38 -34.77 -14.26
C ALA A 690 38.94 -35.31 -14.28
N ALA A 691 38.00 -34.59 -13.67
CA ALA A 691 36.58 -34.93 -13.65
C ALA A 691 35.80 -34.44 -14.90
N GLU A 692 36.41 -33.57 -15.72
CA GLU A 692 35.77 -32.88 -16.86
C GLU A 692 34.48 -32.11 -16.48
N LYS A 693 34.37 -31.68 -15.23
CA LYS A 693 33.18 -31.02 -14.67
C LYS A 693 33.55 -30.00 -13.60
N PRO A 694 32.79 -28.91 -13.45
CA PRO A 694 33.00 -27.96 -12.35
C PRO A 694 32.53 -28.54 -11.00
N PRO A 695 32.99 -27.98 -9.86
CA PRO A 695 32.69 -28.49 -8.52
C PRO A 695 31.20 -28.69 -8.21
N ARG A 696 30.34 -27.83 -8.75
CA ARG A 696 28.87 -27.89 -8.58
C ARG A 696 28.21 -29.14 -9.16
N ASP A 697 28.87 -29.82 -10.10
CA ASP A 697 28.33 -30.99 -10.81
C ASP A 697 28.96 -32.32 -10.35
N TRP A 698 29.80 -32.27 -9.32
CA TRP A 698 30.48 -33.45 -8.79
C TRP A 698 29.53 -34.36 -8.00
N VAL A 699 29.72 -35.66 -8.21
CA VAL A 699 29.15 -36.75 -7.41
C VAL A 699 30.24 -37.80 -7.21
N ASP A 700 30.05 -38.75 -6.31
CA ASP A 700 31.09 -39.71 -5.90
C ASP A 700 31.78 -40.41 -7.09
N ARG A 701 31.01 -40.88 -8.08
CA ARG A 701 31.57 -41.52 -9.29
C ARG A 701 32.52 -40.61 -10.08
N HIS A 702 32.29 -39.30 -10.08
CA HIS A 702 33.14 -38.36 -10.80
C HIS A 702 34.46 -38.18 -10.05
N ILE A 703 34.42 -38.17 -8.71
CA ILE A 703 35.62 -38.12 -7.88
C ILE A 703 36.47 -39.39 -8.07
N ASP A 704 35.84 -40.56 -8.08
CA ASP A 704 36.54 -41.84 -8.33
C ASP A 704 37.21 -41.87 -9.70
N ALA A 705 36.49 -41.46 -10.75
CA ALA A 705 37.05 -41.36 -12.09
C ALA A 705 38.20 -40.36 -12.15
N ALA A 706 38.05 -39.21 -11.47
CA ALA A 706 39.07 -38.18 -11.45
C ALA A 706 40.35 -38.61 -10.72
N ILE A 707 40.25 -39.37 -9.62
CA ILE A 707 41.42 -39.95 -8.95
C ILE A 707 42.22 -40.85 -9.91
N LEU A 708 41.53 -41.70 -10.68
CA LEU A 708 42.17 -42.56 -11.67
C LEU A 708 42.83 -41.74 -12.79
N GLU A 709 42.16 -40.71 -13.29
CA GLU A 709 42.72 -39.81 -14.31
C GLU A 709 43.90 -39.00 -13.77
N LEU A 710 43.88 -38.53 -12.53
CA LEU A 710 45.01 -37.87 -11.88
C LEU A 710 46.23 -38.79 -11.79
N ALA A 711 46.04 -40.07 -11.47
CA ALA A 711 47.13 -41.04 -11.47
C ALA A 711 47.72 -41.25 -12.88
N LYS A 712 46.88 -41.29 -13.92
CA LYS A 712 47.33 -41.36 -15.33
C LYS A 712 48.08 -40.09 -15.74
N PHE A 713 47.57 -38.91 -15.39
CA PHE A 713 48.25 -37.65 -15.63
C PHE A 713 49.59 -37.58 -14.93
N ALA A 714 49.66 -37.98 -13.65
CA ALA A 714 50.89 -38.01 -12.89
C ALA A 714 51.94 -38.97 -13.48
N ARG A 715 51.53 -40.13 -14.00
CA ARG A 715 52.44 -41.04 -14.72
C ARG A 715 52.99 -40.40 -15.99
N ARG A 716 52.10 -39.87 -16.83
CA ARG A 716 52.49 -39.24 -18.10
C ARG A 716 53.32 -37.97 -17.88
N PHE A 717 53.05 -37.25 -16.80
CA PHE A 717 53.83 -36.10 -16.36
C PHE A 717 55.28 -36.50 -16.05
N ARG A 718 55.48 -37.56 -15.26
CA ARG A 718 56.84 -38.07 -14.96
C ARG A 718 57.55 -38.64 -16.18
N GLU A 719 56.82 -39.28 -17.09
CA GLU A 719 57.36 -39.71 -18.38
C GLU A 719 57.85 -38.50 -19.20
N ALA A 720 57.03 -37.46 -19.33
CA ALA A 720 57.38 -36.25 -20.04
C ALA A 720 58.56 -35.51 -19.37
N GLU A 721 58.57 -35.42 -18.04
CA GLU A 721 59.62 -34.84 -17.20
C GLU A 721 61.00 -35.42 -17.52
N ALA A 722 61.09 -36.72 -17.75
CA ALA A 722 62.35 -37.39 -18.05
C ALA A 722 62.90 -37.09 -19.45
N PHE A 723 62.08 -36.56 -20.37
CA PHE A 723 62.47 -36.17 -21.72
C PHE A 723 62.66 -34.65 -21.90
N VAL A 724 62.48 -33.85 -20.85
CA VAL A 724 62.62 -32.38 -20.86
C VAL A 724 64.04 -31.93 -21.28
N ALA A 725 65.07 -32.72 -20.95
CA ALA A 725 66.45 -32.47 -21.36
C ALA A 725 66.68 -32.47 -22.89
N VAL A 726 65.84 -33.21 -23.65
CA VAL A 726 65.95 -33.30 -25.12
C VAL A 726 65.67 -31.94 -25.79
N GLN A 727 64.95 -31.04 -25.10
CA GLN A 727 64.65 -29.68 -25.56
C GLN A 727 65.47 -28.59 -24.85
N GLY A 728 66.57 -28.96 -24.17
CA GLY A 728 67.50 -27.99 -23.55
C GLY A 728 67.02 -27.36 -22.24
N ARG A 729 66.05 -28.00 -21.55
CA ARG A 729 65.60 -27.60 -20.20
C ARG A 729 66.21 -28.51 -19.13
N GLU A 730 66.34 -28.00 -17.91
CA GLU A 730 66.88 -28.76 -16.77
C GLU A 730 65.94 -29.91 -16.40
N ALA A 731 66.46 -31.15 -16.37
CA ALA A 731 65.67 -32.34 -16.09
C ALA A 731 65.83 -32.77 -14.63
N HIS A 732 64.69 -32.91 -13.94
CA HIS A 732 64.60 -33.33 -12.53
C HIS A 732 64.33 -34.83 -12.36
N SER A 733 64.35 -35.58 -13.46
CA SER A 733 64.30 -37.04 -13.46
C SER A 733 65.11 -37.61 -14.63
N GLU A 734 65.69 -38.79 -14.43
CA GLU A 734 66.44 -39.50 -15.48
C GLU A 734 65.63 -40.69 -16.01
N ALA A 735 65.41 -40.74 -17.32
CA ALA A 735 64.90 -41.92 -18.00
C ALA A 735 66.06 -42.73 -18.58
N ILE A 736 66.20 -43.98 -18.12
CA ILE A 736 67.16 -44.92 -18.68
C ILE A 736 66.40 -45.97 -19.48
N ALA A 737 66.71 -46.09 -20.77
CA ALA A 737 66.22 -47.14 -21.65
C ALA A 737 67.37 -48.12 -21.93
N VAL A 738 67.29 -49.33 -21.38
CA VAL A 738 68.31 -50.37 -21.57
C VAL A 738 67.80 -51.40 -22.57
N VAL A 739 68.49 -51.53 -23.71
CA VAL A 739 68.21 -52.55 -24.74
C VAL A 739 69.37 -53.54 -24.75
N ILE A 740 69.12 -54.80 -24.39
CA ILE A 740 70.13 -55.85 -24.31
C ILE A 740 69.79 -56.93 -25.33
N GLY A 741 70.70 -57.17 -26.27
CA GLY A 741 70.62 -58.26 -27.25
C GLY A 741 71.93 -59.04 -27.29
N ALA A 742 71.87 -60.37 -27.34
CA ALA A 742 73.04 -61.24 -27.45
C ALA A 742 72.79 -62.38 -28.43
N GLY A 743 73.52 -62.40 -29.56
CA GLY A 743 73.59 -63.53 -30.49
C GLY A 743 72.29 -63.89 -31.22
N ALA A 744 72.36 -64.88 -32.11
CA ALA A 744 71.40 -65.15 -33.20
C ALA A 744 69.93 -65.44 -32.80
N ASP A 745 69.60 -65.58 -31.51
CA ASP A 745 68.22 -65.68 -30.99
C ASP A 745 67.91 -64.46 -30.10
N THR A 746 67.50 -63.35 -30.72
CA THR A 746 67.35 -62.06 -30.03
C THR A 746 66.03 -61.95 -29.27
N LYS A 747 66.02 -62.26 -27.97
CA LYS A 747 64.98 -61.77 -27.05
C LYS A 747 65.29 -60.32 -26.65
N MET A 748 64.62 -59.37 -27.30
CA MET A 748 64.70 -57.97 -26.92
C MET A 748 63.89 -57.74 -25.64
N ILE A 749 64.56 -57.38 -24.56
CA ILE A 749 63.91 -56.87 -23.34
C ILE A 749 64.20 -55.38 -23.29
N SER A 750 63.16 -54.57 -23.52
CA SER A 750 63.19 -53.12 -23.34
C SER A 750 62.47 -52.80 -22.03
N ARG A 751 63.13 -52.04 -21.14
CA ARG A 751 62.54 -51.54 -19.90
C ARG A 751 62.91 -50.07 -19.76
N SER A 752 61.90 -49.22 -19.60
CA SER A 752 62.07 -47.82 -19.22
C SER A 752 61.62 -47.65 -17.77
N PHE A 753 62.42 -46.91 -17.01
CA PHE A 753 62.08 -46.52 -15.65
C PHE A 753 62.66 -45.13 -15.39
N ALA A 754 61.93 -44.32 -14.62
CA ALA A 754 62.35 -42.99 -14.20
C ALA A 754 62.96 -43.09 -12.80
N ILE A 755 64.16 -42.52 -12.62
CA ILE A 755 64.79 -42.39 -11.31
C ILE A 755 64.54 -40.97 -10.79
N SER A 756 63.90 -40.88 -9.61
CA SER A 756 63.69 -39.64 -8.88
C SER A 756 64.99 -39.13 -8.25
N ASP A 757 65.17 -37.80 -8.17
CA ASP A 757 66.34 -37.14 -7.56
C ASP A 757 66.71 -37.66 -6.16
N ARG A 758 65.73 -38.04 -5.33
CA ARG A 758 65.97 -38.59 -3.98
C ARG A 758 66.83 -39.85 -3.96
N HIS A 759 66.85 -40.61 -5.05
CA HIS A 759 67.63 -41.84 -5.19
C HIS A 759 68.93 -41.63 -5.97
N ARG A 760 69.16 -40.44 -6.56
CA ARG A 760 70.31 -40.14 -7.43
C ARG A 760 71.64 -40.38 -6.71
N GLN A 761 71.80 -39.84 -5.48
CA GLN A 761 73.02 -40.04 -4.69
C GLN A 761 73.24 -41.52 -4.30
N THR A 762 72.17 -42.25 -3.98
CA THR A 762 72.28 -43.69 -3.66
C THR A 762 72.66 -44.50 -4.89
N VAL A 763 72.08 -44.17 -6.05
CA VAL A 763 72.37 -44.83 -7.33
C VAL A 763 73.82 -44.57 -7.74
N GLU A 764 74.31 -43.34 -7.69
CA GLU A 764 75.71 -43.02 -8.01
C GLU A 764 76.70 -43.73 -7.08
N ALA A 765 76.46 -43.68 -5.77
CA ALA A 765 77.34 -44.33 -4.80
C ALA A 765 77.40 -45.86 -5.01
N LYS A 766 76.25 -46.50 -5.25
CA LYS A 766 76.19 -47.95 -5.50
C LYS A 766 76.68 -48.34 -6.89
N ALA A 767 76.52 -47.48 -7.90
CA ALA A 767 77.08 -47.71 -9.23
C ALA A 767 78.61 -47.74 -9.19
N LEU A 768 79.24 -46.83 -8.44
CA LEU A 768 80.68 -46.81 -8.19
C LEU A 768 81.16 -48.09 -7.47
N GLU A 769 80.43 -48.55 -6.46
CA GLU A 769 80.74 -49.79 -5.73
C GLU A 769 80.69 -51.02 -6.66
N VAL A 770 79.66 -51.12 -7.50
CA VAL A 770 79.52 -52.21 -8.48
C VAL A 770 80.59 -52.16 -9.56
N ALA A 771 80.90 -50.96 -10.08
CA ALA A 771 81.95 -50.78 -11.07
C ALA A 771 83.31 -51.20 -10.51
N SER A 772 83.65 -50.75 -9.29
CA SER A 772 84.90 -51.11 -8.61
C SER A 772 85.00 -52.62 -8.32
N MET A 773 83.90 -53.25 -7.91
CA MET A 773 83.84 -54.70 -7.69
C MET A 773 84.09 -55.51 -8.97
N LEU A 774 83.60 -55.02 -10.12
CA LEU A 774 83.79 -55.65 -11.42
C LEU A 774 85.20 -55.42 -11.98
N GLU A 775 85.77 -54.22 -11.83
CA GLU A 775 87.15 -53.91 -12.22
C GLU A 775 88.17 -54.76 -11.43
N GLY A 776 87.89 -55.02 -10.14
CA GLY A 776 88.73 -55.86 -9.28
C GLY A 776 88.84 -57.34 -9.71
N GLN A 777 88.05 -57.80 -10.69
CA GLN A 777 88.10 -59.17 -11.22
C GLN A 777 89.15 -59.36 -12.34
N GLY A 778 89.77 -58.29 -12.84
CA GLY A 778 90.84 -58.36 -13.85
C GLY A 778 90.38 -58.80 -15.25
N LEU A 779 89.08 -58.75 -15.55
CA LEU A 779 88.51 -59.11 -16.85
C LEU A 779 88.52 -57.91 -17.81
N GLY A 780 88.56 -58.18 -19.12
CA GLY A 780 88.47 -57.13 -20.14
C GLY A 780 87.11 -56.43 -20.14
N THR A 781 87.09 -55.12 -20.44
CA THR A 781 85.91 -54.25 -20.36
C THR A 781 84.68 -54.80 -21.10
N ASN A 782 84.87 -55.43 -22.27
CA ASN A 782 83.77 -56.03 -23.04
C ASN A 782 83.09 -57.20 -22.29
N VAL A 783 83.86 -57.97 -21.51
CA VAL A 783 83.33 -59.09 -20.71
C VAL A 783 82.61 -58.54 -19.47
N LEU A 784 83.15 -57.49 -18.84
CA LEU A 784 82.51 -56.81 -17.71
C LEU A 784 81.16 -56.19 -18.11
N LEU A 785 81.09 -55.53 -19.26
CA LEU A 785 79.85 -54.99 -19.81
C LEU A 785 78.84 -56.09 -20.15
N ALA A 786 79.29 -57.25 -20.66
CA ALA A 786 78.42 -58.40 -20.88
C ALA A 786 77.89 -59.03 -19.58
N ILE A 787 78.69 -59.03 -18.50
CA ILE A 787 78.27 -59.47 -17.16
C ILE A 787 77.21 -58.52 -16.59
N LEU A 788 77.43 -57.20 -16.67
CA LEU A 788 76.45 -56.18 -16.28
C LEU A 788 75.15 -56.34 -17.07
N ALA A 789 75.23 -56.57 -18.38
CA ALA A 789 74.06 -56.82 -19.22
C ALA A 789 73.31 -58.09 -18.80
N LYS A 790 73.99 -59.22 -18.55
CA LYS A 790 73.34 -60.46 -18.08
C LYS A 790 72.75 -60.32 -16.67
N ALA A 791 73.42 -59.61 -15.77
CA ALA A 791 72.90 -59.30 -14.44
C ALA A 791 71.65 -58.41 -14.53
N GLY A 792 71.68 -57.39 -15.38
CA GLY A 792 70.53 -56.55 -15.70
C GLY A 792 69.36 -57.34 -16.28
N MET A 793 69.60 -58.27 -17.21
CA MET A 793 68.56 -59.17 -17.74
C MET A 793 67.93 -60.03 -16.64
N LYS A 794 68.74 -60.57 -15.71
CA LYS A 794 68.25 -61.39 -14.59
C LYS A 794 67.39 -60.58 -13.62
N LEU A 795 67.81 -59.35 -13.30
CA LEU A 795 67.01 -58.43 -12.48
C LEU A 795 65.71 -58.01 -13.18
N ALA A 796 65.76 -57.77 -14.50
CA ALA A 796 64.57 -57.45 -15.28
C ALA A 796 63.57 -58.62 -15.39
N SER A 797 64.02 -59.88 -15.27
CA SER A 797 63.15 -61.04 -15.24
C SER A 797 62.52 -61.34 -13.88
N ILE A 798 63.14 -60.92 -12.77
CA ILE A 798 62.64 -61.19 -11.40
C ILE A 798 61.29 -60.51 -11.15
N ASP A 799 61.08 -59.30 -11.65
CA ASP A 799 59.77 -58.61 -11.53
C ASP A 799 58.67 -59.23 -12.38
N LYS A 800 59.01 -59.95 -13.46
CA LYS A 800 58.02 -60.59 -14.34
C LYS A 800 57.32 -61.79 -13.68
N GLU A 801 57.98 -62.43 -12.70
CA GLU A 801 57.39 -63.50 -11.89
C GLU A 801 56.54 -62.96 -10.73
N ALA A 802 56.83 -61.75 -10.23
CA ALA A 802 56.03 -61.09 -9.20
C ALA A 802 54.75 -60.42 -9.73
N ALA A 803 54.71 -60.01 -11.00
CA ALA A 803 53.55 -59.33 -11.60
C ALA A 803 52.48 -60.27 -12.22
N ASN A 804 52.74 -61.58 -12.31
CA ASN A 804 51.81 -62.60 -12.82
C ASN A 804 51.29 -63.54 -11.71
N GLY A 805 51.40 -63.12 -10.44
CA GLY A 805 50.85 -63.81 -9.27
C GLY A 805 49.59 -63.13 -8.74
#